data_AF-A0A5N5SZQ9-F1
#
_entry.id   AF-A0A5N5SZQ9-F1
#
_cell.length_a   1.000
_cell.length_b   1.000
_cell.length_c   1.000
_cell.angle_alpha   90.00
_cell.angle_beta   90.00
_cell.angle_gamma   90.00
#
_symmetry.space_group_name_H-M   'P 1'
#
loop_
_entity.id
_entity.type
_entity.pdbx_description
1 polymer ?
#
loop_
_entity_poly.entity_id
_entity_poly.type
_entity_poly.pdbx_seq_one_letter_code
_entity_poly.pdbx_strand_id
1 'polypeptide(L)'
;QRTKFVYRFTIILHHGSIHWTIKRKSRQISSLHSQLRLFKTKLKLPAATSQERQRRQSMRFQIKSSNREDDEQSHQTSKKQKRLVKFPRKSLQKMDTFTPIDVEVYLNNLLQHSLLKSHCAVLEFFEISPVSFVRHLGPKLKEGFVKKRSGGVSTFYCCGGQYKSRWLVLRETFLFCISPTKGLIRTVMLVDPGFQVSHGFRHTRVTKGLRITNNSRSLTLKCDGEESETEWSAAINHVISFYGEDFSKWNRHLSFAPERKNSFARWYVDGACYMSDVADLLELAQEEIFITDWWLSPDIYMKRPDLTGRQWMLSEILRRQAARGVRIFILLYKEVELALGLNSLYSKQNLCQLNPNIKVLRHPDHYKGSLYWAHHEKMVIIDQMHAFVGGIDLCYGRWDNYRHKLVDLGHAGVITQKSSDMNTLGRLILNTHDLVLSNVSKFSVGQVQEEQPDIKDTLPLDNTVGFTEKVSDEVFTDKNSFDRQYFPMVDEGIENMKENLVADDDTVHSDASGKITSHYPSKNPYEQRSVSVYCVTKDKDKFETITDKRNSTSIYSSHSSNNSDVGSLSSDEILPEIKTETNDKKSVLFVNNHEEANGEAFISKFSNEEDEGKIIVSKEESNKSQFKMAKNLKAVKSLGLDLVEEMKEKKKEMKQWTERKVPGLKRTGSFDSELGLSHSSNDEEQHIRPEGKAKSLLYKRLRRRIKRRAKSKGNIGHLTKEDRVSSTGSLIDIHKEVVQEEINSVHLWLGKDYVNWITKDLYDPQMPFNDTVNRHQTPRMPWHDISLYVEGPAARDAARHFILRWNAVKSEKVKNNERYPYLIPKTYKPSSFLPSVLQLKHKVKCQVLRSLGIWSGGVNDIERSIYNAYVDAIKNAKHYIYIENQFFITSASIGKNEVVNNLAYHLYNRILEAHRNRETFRVYMVLPLLPAFEGQIGTPSGVAMQYILHYTYQSIIRGPNSLIGMLISANINWTQYLSLCSLRTHDTLQGQLVSELIYVHSKLIIVDDRLVIAGSANINDRSLLGNRDSEVDLIIEDQEFTKGIMNGKEFMRGEFAGSLRIYLFSEHLGIFDGSKIDVSDPICEDFFVRVWQGMASRNTKIYEDVFNCIPCDQVTTFAELNRFRSKVSLAKMFPEKAKEMLKKVQGRLVMYPLMFLAKDELKPRATNKEFLLPMEMWV
;
A
#
# COMPACT_ATOMS: atom_id res chain seq x y z
N GLN A 1 -5.79 34.42 -56.25
CA GLN A 1 -4.81 34.74 -55.19
C GLN A 1 -3.83 33.56 -55.03
N ARG A 2 -2.57 33.76 -54.62
CA ARG A 2 -1.61 32.63 -54.44
C ARG A 2 -1.90 31.84 -53.16
N THR A 3 -2.27 30.57 -53.28
CA THR A 3 -2.39 29.60 -52.17
C THR A 3 -1.04 29.43 -51.47
N LYS A 4 -0.94 29.89 -50.21
CA LYS A 4 0.25 29.67 -49.37
C LYS A 4 0.21 28.26 -48.78
N PHE A 5 0.68 27.28 -49.56
CA PHE A 5 1.01 25.94 -49.07
C PHE A 5 1.82 26.01 -47.77
N VAL A 6 1.54 25.10 -46.84
CA VAL A 6 2.30 24.97 -45.60
C VAL A 6 2.83 23.55 -45.54
N TYR A 7 4.15 23.41 -45.59
CA TYR A 7 4.77 22.10 -45.48
C TYR A 7 4.75 21.62 -44.02
N ARG A 8 4.32 20.38 -43.82
CA ARG A 8 4.52 19.66 -42.54
C ARG A 8 5.80 18.84 -42.66
N PHE A 9 6.59 18.86 -41.61
CA PHE A 9 7.76 17.99 -41.44
C PHE A 9 7.47 17.00 -40.32
N THR A 10 7.76 15.72 -40.55
CA THR A 10 7.82 14.70 -39.51
C THR A 10 9.29 14.50 -39.16
N ILE A 11 9.65 14.62 -37.88
CA ILE A 11 11.04 14.69 -37.39
C ILE A 11 11.23 13.57 -36.36
N ILE A 12 12.20 12.69 -36.60
CA ILE A 12 12.54 11.57 -35.69
C ILE A 12 13.76 11.98 -34.85
N LEU A 13 13.59 11.91 -33.53
CA LEU A 13 14.54 12.33 -32.50
C LEU A 13 15.03 11.14 -31.68
N HIS A 14 16.26 11.21 -31.19
CA HIS A 14 16.94 10.13 -30.48
C HIS A 14 17.80 10.65 -29.32
N HIS A 15 17.86 9.91 -28.21
CA HIS A 15 18.67 10.22 -27.03
C HIS A 15 18.94 8.95 -26.19
N GLY A 16 20.16 8.43 -26.21
CA GLY A 16 20.49 7.14 -25.59
C GLY A 16 19.76 6.00 -26.31
N SER A 17 18.85 5.30 -25.63
CA SER A 17 17.93 4.31 -26.24
C SER A 17 16.53 4.86 -26.53
N ILE A 18 16.26 6.12 -26.17
CA ILE A 18 14.92 6.74 -26.26
C ILE A 18 14.79 7.44 -27.61
N HIS A 19 13.79 7.04 -28.40
CA HIS A 19 13.40 7.72 -29.63
C HIS A 19 11.97 8.26 -29.54
N TRP A 20 11.69 9.37 -30.22
CA TRP A 20 10.33 9.91 -30.36
C TRP A 20 10.18 10.73 -31.64
N THR A 21 8.94 10.84 -32.12
CA THR A 21 8.62 11.54 -33.37
C THR A 21 7.75 12.75 -33.10
N ILE A 22 8.10 13.89 -33.70
CA ILE A 22 7.30 15.13 -33.64
C ILE A 22 6.88 15.58 -35.05
N LYS A 23 5.74 16.25 -35.14
CA LYS A 23 5.26 16.89 -36.39
C LYS A 23 5.32 18.41 -36.24
N ARG A 24 5.89 19.10 -37.24
CA ARG A 24 6.16 20.55 -37.20
C ARG A 24 5.97 21.19 -38.57
N LYS A 25 5.23 22.31 -38.62
CA LYS A 25 5.00 23.09 -39.85
C LYS A 25 6.16 24.03 -40.15
N SER A 26 6.44 24.34 -41.42
CA SER A 26 7.50 25.28 -41.84
C SER A 26 7.50 26.60 -41.08
N ARG A 27 6.31 27.12 -40.76
CA ARG A 27 6.10 28.33 -39.94
C ARG A 27 6.58 28.18 -38.48
N GLN A 28 6.48 26.99 -37.87
CA GLN A 28 6.98 26.74 -36.50
C GLN A 28 8.51 26.70 -36.47
N ILE A 29 9.13 26.05 -37.46
CA ILE A 29 10.60 26.03 -37.60
C ILE A 29 11.13 27.45 -37.87
N SER A 30 10.37 28.26 -38.63
CA SER A 30 10.66 29.68 -38.88
C SER A 30 10.55 30.53 -37.60
N SER A 31 9.54 30.25 -36.75
CA SER A 31 9.36 30.89 -35.44
C SER A 31 10.53 30.57 -34.51
N LEU A 32 10.93 29.30 -34.40
CA LEU A 32 12.11 28.89 -33.64
C LEU A 32 13.35 29.66 -34.07
N HIS A 33 13.64 29.70 -35.37
CA HIS A 33 14.81 30.44 -35.88
C HIS A 33 14.76 31.94 -35.54
N SER A 34 13.57 32.55 -35.61
CA SER A 34 13.36 33.97 -35.31
C SER A 34 13.59 34.26 -33.81
N GLN A 35 13.10 33.40 -32.92
CA GLN A 35 13.34 33.49 -31.47
C GLN A 35 14.83 33.35 -31.14
N LEU A 36 15.52 32.38 -31.75
CA LEU A 36 16.97 32.18 -31.54
C LEU A 36 17.81 33.32 -32.12
N ARG A 37 17.39 33.96 -33.22
CA ARG A 37 17.99 35.22 -33.68
C ARG A 37 17.79 36.35 -32.67
N LEU A 38 16.58 36.53 -32.12
CA LEU A 38 16.30 37.56 -31.11
C LEU A 38 17.11 37.34 -29.83
N PHE A 39 17.24 36.10 -29.36
CA PHE A 39 18.13 35.74 -28.24
C PHE A 39 19.59 36.12 -28.55
N LYS A 40 20.10 35.74 -29.71
CA LYS A 40 21.46 36.08 -30.16
C LYS A 40 21.70 37.59 -30.31
N THR A 41 20.69 38.37 -30.67
CA THR A 41 20.76 39.84 -30.68
C THR A 41 20.75 40.43 -29.27
N LYS A 42 19.90 39.93 -28.35
CA LYS A 42 19.91 40.33 -26.93
C LYS A 42 21.26 40.06 -26.25
N LEU A 43 21.94 38.97 -26.61
CA LEU A 43 23.30 38.68 -26.13
C LEU A 43 24.37 39.65 -26.64
N LYS A 44 24.12 40.38 -27.74
CA LYS A 44 25.02 41.41 -28.28
C LYS A 44 24.76 42.80 -27.69
N LEU A 45 23.50 43.15 -27.45
CA LEU A 45 23.11 44.46 -26.90
C LEU A 45 23.70 44.71 -25.49
N PRO A 46 23.94 45.97 -25.11
CA PRO A 46 24.24 46.35 -23.73
C PRO A 46 23.19 45.84 -22.73
N ALA A 47 23.63 45.54 -21.51
CA ALA A 47 22.75 45.19 -20.40
C ALA A 47 22.17 46.45 -19.75
N ALA A 48 20.89 46.43 -19.40
CA ALA A 48 20.19 47.58 -18.81
C ALA A 48 20.41 47.68 -17.28
N THR A 49 20.81 46.58 -16.62
CA THR A 49 21.11 46.54 -15.19
C THR A 49 22.42 45.80 -14.91
N SER A 50 23.03 46.05 -13.74
CA SER A 50 24.24 45.33 -13.32
C SER A 50 24.04 43.81 -13.23
N GLN A 51 22.88 43.37 -12.75
CA GLN A 51 22.52 41.96 -12.64
C GLN A 51 22.31 41.29 -14.01
N GLU A 52 21.77 42.01 -15.00
CA GLU A 52 21.81 41.57 -16.40
C GLU A 52 23.25 41.53 -16.96
N ARG A 53 24.10 42.49 -16.58
CA ARG A 53 25.49 42.59 -17.06
C ARG A 53 26.29 41.36 -16.65
N GLN A 54 26.21 40.97 -15.37
CA GLN A 54 26.81 39.74 -14.85
C GLN A 54 26.26 38.49 -15.56
N ARG A 55 24.93 38.32 -15.67
CA ARG A 55 24.32 37.18 -16.38
C ARG A 55 24.71 37.10 -17.87
N ARG A 56 24.85 38.23 -18.55
CA ARG A 56 25.33 38.27 -19.94
C ARG A 56 26.84 38.08 -20.03
N GLN A 57 27.62 38.38 -19.00
CA GLN A 57 29.05 38.08 -18.91
C GLN A 57 29.30 36.59 -18.69
N SER A 58 28.64 35.92 -17.73
CA SER A 58 28.82 34.48 -17.49
C SER A 58 28.41 33.65 -18.72
N MET A 59 27.26 33.92 -19.34
CA MET A 59 26.91 33.21 -20.58
C MET A 59 27.83 33.58 -21.76
N ARG A 60 28.43 34.77 -21.82
CA ARG A 60 29.50 35.08 -22.79
C ARG A 60 30.82 34.37 -22.48
N PHE A 61 31.05 33.98 -21.23
CA PHE A 61 32.21 33.18 -20.80
C PHE A 61 32.03 31.71 -21.13
N GLN A 62 30.86 31.11 -20.86
CA GLN A 62 30.51 29.75 -21.28
C GLN A 62 30.54 29.58 -22.81
N ILE A 63 30.15 30.62 -23.57
CA ILE A 63 30.32 30.65 -25.04
C ILE A 63 31.81 30.71 -25.45
N LYS A 64 32.74 31.12 -24.58
CA LYS A 64 34.18 31.14 -24.87
C LYS A 64 34.91 29.87 -24.43
N SER A 65 34.56 29.28 -23.28
CA SER A 65 35.12 27.99 -22.83
C SER A 65 34.72 26.87 -23.78
N SER A 66 33.43 26.77 -24.15
CA SER A 66 32.94 25.77 -25.12
C SER A 66 33.35 26.02 -26.59
N ASN A 67 34.35 26.86 -26.84
CA ASN A 67 35.05 27.01 -28.14
C ASN A 67 36.56 26.71 -28.00
N ARG A 68 37.04 26.27 -26.82
CA ARG A 68 38.44 25.88 -26.58
C ARG A 68 38.60 24.36 -26.44
N GLU A 69 37.69 23.72 -25.71
CA GLU A 69 37.70 22.26 -25.49
C GLU A 69 37.64 21.45 -26.80
N ASP A 70 36.98 21.99 -27.84
CA ASP A 70 36.92 21.38 -29.18
C ASP A 70 38.24 21.51 -29.99
N ASP A 71 39.09 22.50 -29.71
CA ASP A 71 40.31 22.75 -30.51
C ASP A 71 41.48 21.83 -30.06
N GLU A 72 41.62 21.56 -28.76
CA GLU A 72 42.80 20.85 -28.19
C GLU A 72 42.85 19.35 -28.52
N GLN A 73 41.72 18.70 -28.84
CA GLN A 73 41.72 17.30 -29.28
C GLN A 73 42.09 17.10 -30.77
N SER A 74 42.53 18.14 -31.50
CA SER A 74 42.71 18.10 -32.95
C SER A 74 44.12 18.44 -33.47
N HIS A 75 45.15 17.88 -32.85
CA HIS A 75 46.54 18.01 -33.31
C HIS A 75 47.13 16.74 -33.95
N GLN A 76 46.62 16.38 -35.13
CA GLN A 76 47.43 15.94 -36.27
C GLN A 76 46.60 15.83 -37.58
N THR A 77 47.28 15.82 -38.73
CA THR A 77 46.77 15.63 -40.12
C THR A 77 45.94 16.74 -40.80
N SER A 78 46.60 17.44 -41.73
CA SER A 78 46.05 18.11 -42.93
C SER A 78 45.18 19.39 -42.78
N LYS A 79 45.48 20.39 -43.62
CA LYS A 79 44.81 21.70 -43.65
C LYS A 79 43.45 21.67 -44.38
N LYS A 80 42.42 21.05 -43.80
CA LYS A 80 41.00 21.31 -44.15
C LYS A 80 40.30 22.01 -43.00
N GLN A 81 39.87 23.25 -43.20
CA GLN A 81 39.11 24.00 -42.19
C GLN A 81 37.79 23.29 -41.84
N LYS A 82 37.74 22.55 -40.73
CA LYS A 82 36.49 22.25 -40.01
C LYS A 82 35.95 23.57 -39.44
N ARG A 83 35.24 24.33 -40.30
CA ARG A 83 34.63 25.61 -39.90
C ARG A 83 33.57 25.37 -38.83
N LEU A 84 33.86 25.77 -37.59
CA LEU A 84 32.89 25.92 -36.50
C LEU A 84 31.57 26.49 -37.01
N VAL A 85 30.47 25.87 -36.59
CA VAL A 85 29.16 25.95 -37.25
C VAL A 85 28.65 27.40 -37.32
N LYS A 86 28.69 27.97 -38.52
CA LYS A 86 28.11 29.29 -38.81
C LYS A 86 26.58 29.20 -38.74
N PHE A 87 26.03 29.47 -37.55
CA PHE A 87 24.61 29.75 -37.27
C PHE A 87 23.93 30.36 -38.51
N PRO A 88 22.89 29.72 -39.10
CA PRO A 88 22.56 29.84 -40.52
C PRO A 88 22.56 31.27 -41.07
N ARG A 89 23.59 31.57 -41.88
CA ARG A 89 23.77 32.89 -42.49
C ARG A 89 22.87 33.16 -43.70
N LYS A 90 22.40 32.10 -44.40
CA LYS A 90 21.41 32.25 -45.48
C LYS A 90 20.15 32.95 -44.96
N SER A 91 19.59 33.86 -45.75
CA SER A 91 18.36 34.58 -45.44
C SER A 91 17.17 33.62 -45.46
N LEU A 92 16.68 33.25 -44.27
CA LEU A 92 15.61 32.27 -44.05
C LEU A 92 14.19 32.77 -44.43
N GLN A 93 14.10 33.69 -45.40
CA GLN A 93 12.85 34.27 -45.93
C GLN A 93 12.00 33.26 -46.73
N LYS A 94 12.50 32.04 -46.99
CA LYS A 94 11.83 30.97 -47.74
C LYS A 94 12.05 29.59 -47.09
N MET A 95 11.67 29.38 -45.83
CA MET A 95 11.73 28.02 -45.23
C MET A 95 10.92 26.98 -46.01
N ASP A 96 9.90 27.40 -46.73
CA ASP A 96 9.08 26.54 -47.58
C ASP A 96 9.87 25.82 -48.70
N THR A 97 11.04 26.36 -49.12
CA THR A 97 11.91 25.72 -50.12
C THR A 97 12.97 24.77 -49.55
N PHE A 98 13.04 24.56 -48.23
CA PHE A 98 14.04 23.69 -47.61
C PHE A 98 13.74 22.21 -47.89
N THR A 99 14.75 21.42 -48.20
CA THR A 99 14.65 19.95 -48.24
C THR A 99 14.52 19.39 -46.81
N PRO A 100 14.13 18.12 -46.63
CA PRO A 100 14.15 17.51 -45.30
C PRO A 100 15.58 17.49 -44.71
N ILE A 101 16.59 17.22 -45.55
CA ILE A 101 18.01 17.21 -45.19
C ILE A 101 18.47 18.60 -44.70
N ASP A 102 18.07 19.71 -45.34
CA ASP A 102 18.39 21.06 -44.86
C ASP A 102 17.81 21.32 -43.45
N VAL A 103 16.63 20.78 -43.14
CA VAL A 103 15.98 20.90 -41.84
C VAL A 103 16.67 20.00 -40.80
N GLU A 104 17.01 18.77 -41.15
CA GLU A 104 17.73 17.84 -40.30
C GLU A 104 19.11 18.40 -39.89
N VAL A 105 19.89 18.84 -40.87
CA VAL A 105 21.18 19.50 -40.66
C VAL A 105 21.00 20.76 -39.81
N TYR A 106 19.97 21.58 -40.06
CA TYR A 106 19.70 22.75 -39.23
C TYR A 106 19.43 22.38 -37.75
N LEU A 107 18.60 21.36 -37.50
CA LEU A 107 18.20 20.96 -36.16
C LEU A 107 19.34 20.26 -35.38
N ASN A 108 20.12 19.40 -36.03
CA ASN A 108 21.32 18.81 -35.45
C ASN A 108 22.36 19.88 -35.04
N ASN A 109 22.55 20.90 -35.89
CA ASN A 109 23.41 22.06 -35.57
C ASN A 109 22.90 22.89 -34.37
N LEU A 110 21.61 22.86 -34.03
CA LEU A 110 21.10 23.49 -32.80
C LEU A 110 21.38 22.64 -31.55
N LEU A 111 21.30 21.32 -31.68
CA LEU A 111 21.45 20.36 -30.59
C LEU A 111 22.92 20.14 -30.18
N GLN A 112 23.85 20.29 -31.13
CA GLN A 112 25.30 20.30 -30.84
C GLN A 112 25.72 21.54 -30.03
N HIS A 113 25.10 22.70 -30.27
CA HIS A 113 25.53 23.96 -29.64
C HIS A 113 25.10 24.04 -28.15
N SER A 114 26.09 23.97 -27.26
CA SER A 114 26.04 24.09 -25.79
C SER A 114 24.92 24.98 -25.22
N LEU A 115 24.89 26.24 -25.64
CA LEU A 115 23.94 27.28 -25.21
C LEU A 115 22.52 27.14 -25.82
N LEU A 116 22.40 26.55 -27.02
CA LEU A 116 21.14 26.50 -27.75
C LEU A 116 20.34 25.25 -27.43
N LYS A 117 20.99 24.10 -27.21
CA LYS A 117 20.34 22.84 -26.85
C LYS A 117 19.53 22.93 -25.55
N SER A 118 19.92 23.82 -24.64
CA SER A 118 19.24 24.12 -23.37
C SER A 118 18.27 25.31 -23.42
N HIS A 119 18.20 26.04 -24.54
CA HIS A 119 17.32 27.21 -24.67
C HIS A 119 15.84 26.78 -24.69
N CYS A 120 14.99 27.48 -23.93
CA CYS A 120 13.59 27.10 -23.73
C CYS A 120 12.81 26.84 -25.02
N ALA A 121 12.95 27.69 -26.04
CA ALA A 121 12.28 27.51 -27.34
C ALA A 121 12.73 26.25 -28.10
N VAL A 122 13.95 25.75 -27.86
CA VAL A 122 14.48 24.51 -28.48
C VAL A 122 13.90 23.28 -27.77
N LEU A 123 13.89 23.30 -26.43
CA LEU A 123 13.25 22.25 -25.62
C LEU A 123 11.74 22.17 -25.90
N GLU A 124 11.06 23.31 -26.00
CA GLU A 124 9.66 23.42 -26.42
C GLU A 124 9.44 22.83 -27.82
N PHE A 125 10.25 23.24 -28.80
CA PHE A 125 10.14 22.75 -30.17
C PHE A 125 10.29 21.22 -30.25
N PHE A 126 11.18 20.62 -29.46
CA PHE A 126 11.44 19.18 -29.44
C PHE A 126 10.55 18.35 -28.49
N GLU A 127 9.60 18.96 -27.76
CA GLU A 127 8.76 18.27 -26.75
C GLU A 127 9.60 17.67 -25.60
N ILE A 128 10.60 18.41 -25.12
CA ILE A 128 11.52 17.99 -24.03
C ILE A 128 11.25 18.78 -22.76
N SER A 129 11.22 18.08 -21.62
CA SER A 129 11.14 18.64 -20.27
C SER A 129 12.07 17.90 -19.29
N PRO A 130 12.26 18.40 -18.04
CA PRO A 130 13.09 17.74 -17.04
C PRO A 130 12.67 16.30 -16.68
N VAL A 131 11.44 15.87 -17.05
CA VAL A 131 10.93 14.52 -16.81
C VAL A 131 10.94 13.62 -18.06
N SER A 132 11.40 14.12 -19.21
CA SER A 132 11.37 13.38 -20.48
C SER A 132 12.29 12.17 -20.54
N PHE A 133 13.36 12.12 -19.73
CA PHE A 133 14.38 11.06 -19.78
C PHE A 133 14.58 10.35 -18.42
N VAL A 134 13.63 10.50 -17.49
CA VAL A 134 13.66 9.83 -16.18
C VAL A 134 13.22 8.37 -16.35
N ARG A 135 14.19 7.44 -16.37
CA ARG A 135 13.99 6.01 -16.66
C ARG A 135 12.82 5.38 -15.87
N HIS A 136 12.68 5.71 -14.58
CA HIS A 136 11.64 5.16 -13.71
C HIS A 136 10.21 5.64 -14.05
N LEU A 137 10.03 6.62 -14.94
CA LEU A 137 8.72 7.05 -15.46
C LEU A 137 8.33 6.38 -16.79
N GLY A 138 9.16 5.48 -17.31
CA GLY A 138 8.89 4.75 -18.55
C GLY A 138 9.23 5.54 -19.82
N PRO A 139 8.71 5.12 -21.00
CA PRO A 139 9.04 5.73 -22.29
C PRO A 139 8.60 7.20 -22.39
N LYS A 140 9.35 7.98 -23.17
CA LYS A 140 9.02 9.37 -23.51
C LYS A 140 7.92 9.41 -24.55
N LEU A 141 6.68 9.58 -24.10
CA LEU A 141 5.52 9.77 -24.98
C LEU A 141 5.34 11.28 -25.31
N LYS A 142 4.14 11.69 -25.72
CA LYS A 142 3.84 13.07 -26.13
C LYS A 142 3.94 14.06 -24.96
N GLU A 143 4.55 15.22 -25.21
CA GLU A 143 4.70 16.31 -24.25
C GLU A 143 4.46 17.67 -24.94
N GLY A 144 4.05 18.71 -24.20
CA GLY A 144 3.95 20.05 -24.78
C GLY A 144 3.06 21.03 -24.03
N PHE A 145 2.97 22.27 -24.52
CA PHE A 145 2.13 23.30 -23.92
C PHE A 145 0.63 23.09 -24.21
N VAL A 146 -0.18 23.30 -23.17
CA VAL A 146 -1.64 23.40 -23.23
C VAL A 146 -2.13 24.51 -22.28
N LYS A 147 -3.27 25.13 -22.59
CA LYS A 147 -3.92 26.09 -21.69
C LYS A 147 -4.96 25.34 -20.87
N LYS A 148 -4.65 25.00 -19.61
CA LYS A 148 -5.57 24.29 -18.69
C LYS A 148 -6.61 25.26 -18.13
N ARG A 149 -7.91 24.93 -18.22
CA ARG A 149 -8.99 25.62 -17.50
C ARG A 149 -8.91 25.34 -16.00
N SER A 150 -9.22 26.34 -15.17
CA SER A 150 -9.33 26.20 -13.71
C SER A 150 -10.55 25.35 -13.33
N GLY A 151 -10.48 24.69 -12.17
CA GLY A 151 -11.44 23.64 -11.77
C GLY A 151 -11.10 22.27 -12.35
N GLY A 152 -12.12 21.42 -12.48
CA GLY A 152 -12.00 20.04 -12.97
C GLY A 152 -11.79 19.02 -11.84
N VAL A 153 -12.77 18.93 -10.94
CA VAL A 153 -13.07 17.86 -9.97
C VAL A 153 -14.58 17.59 -10.12
N SER A 154 -15.09 16.42 -9.76
CA SER A 154 -16.49 16.03 -10.08
C SER A 154 -17.61 16.78 -9.31
N THR A 155 -17.29 17.83 -8.56
CA THR A 155 -18.29 18.70 -7.89
C THR A 155 -18.76 19.83 -8.81
N PHE A 156 -20.07 20.08 -8.80
CA PHE A 156 -20.72 21.10 -9.63
C PHE A 156 -20.15 22.51 -9.42
N TYR A 157 -19.76 23.20 -10.50
CA TYR A 157 -19.99 24.62 -10.80
C TYR A 157 -19.30 24.96 -12.14
N CYS A 158 -20.05 25.37 -13.18
CA CYS A 158 -19.54 25.40 -14.56
C CYS A 158 -19.26 26.79 -15.17
N CYS A 159 -19.14 27.85 -14.36
CA CYS A 159 -18.89 29.22 -14.83
C CYS A 159 -17.47 29.74 -14.50
N GLY A 160 -16.95 30.69 -15.29
CA GLY A 160 -15.83 31.57 -14.89
C GLY A 160 -14.39 31.03 -14.84
N GLY A 161 -14.10 29.81 -15.30
CA GLY A 161 -12.78 29.19 -15.12
C GLY A 161 -11.61 29.83 -15.89
N GLN A 162 -10.71 30.56 -15.20
CA GLN A 162 -9.46 31.09 -15.78
C GLN A 162 -8.59 30.02 -16.46
N TYR A 163 -8.00 30.31 -17.62
CA TYR A 163 -7.02 29.46 -18.29
C TYR A 163 -5.59 29.80 -17.85
N LYS A 164 -4.74 28.79 -17.61
CA LYS A 164 -3.32 28.96 -17.27
C LYS A 164 -2.46 27.99 -18.09
N SER A 165 -1.35 28.49 -18.65
CA SER A 165 -0.42 27.65 -19.43
C SER A 165 0.19 26.55 -18.55
N ARG A 166 0.24 25.32 -19.08
CA ARG A 166 0.80 24.14 -18.44
C ARG A 166 1.57 23.34 -19.49
N TRP A 167 2.63 22.68 -19.05
CA TRP A 167 3.27 21.65 -19.84
C TRP A 167 2.60 20.31 -19.50
N LEU A 168 1.88 19.74 -20.46
CA LEU A 168 1.23 18.44 -20.36
C LEU A 168 2.24 17.33 -20.68
N VAL A 169 2.24 16.29 -19.86
CA VAL A 169 3.12 15.13 -19.98
C VAL A 169 2.26 13.87 -19.98
N LEU A 170 2.39 13.06 -21.02
CA LEU A 170 1.74 11.75 -21.14
C LEU A 170 2.75 10.63 -20.83
N ARG A 171 2.33 9.59 -20.10
CA ARG A 171 3.09 8.37 -19.77
C ARG A 171 2.16 7.15 -19.87
N GLU A 172 2.71 5.96 -19.71
CA GLU A 172 2.05 4.66 -19.99
C GLU A 172 0.65 4.52 -19.37
N THR A 173 0.50 4.87 -18.08
CA THR A 173 -0.73 4.61 -17.31
C THR A 173 -1.28 5.88 -16.64
N PHE A 174 -0.74 7.05 -16.98
CA PHE A 174 -1.12 8.34 -16.38
C PHE A 174 -0.67 9.54 -17.22
N LEU A 175 -1.24 10.72 -16.91
CA LEU A 175 -0.75 12.01 -17.40
C LEU A 175 -0.70 13.06 -16.29
N PHE A 176 0.10 14.11 -16.50
CA PHE A 176 0.24 15.19 -15.53
C PHE A 176 0.58 16.54 -16.15
N CYS A 177 0.32 17.61 -15.40
CA CYS A 177 0.55 19.00 -15.82
C CYS A 177 1.62 19.66 -14.94
N ILE A 178 2.72 20.09 -15.54
CA ILE A 178 3.78 20.87 -14.90
C ILE A 178 3.47 22.37 -14.99
N SER A 179 3.86 23.12 -13.96
CA SER A 179 3.81 24.59 -13.87
C SER A 179 5.03 25.20 -14.55
N PRO A 180 4.92 25.84 -15.74
CA PRO A 180 6.10 26.27 -16.51
C PRO A 180 6.98 27.28 -15.77
N THR A 181 6.38 28.09 -14.89
CA THR A 181 7.05 29.11 -14.06
C THR A 181 7.64 28.59 -12.75
N LYS A 182 7.42 27.32 -12.38
CA LYS A 182 7.87 26.76 -11.08
C LYS A 182 8.45 25.34 -11.15
N GLY A 183 8.40 24.64 -12.28
CA GLY A 183 8.77 23.21 -12.40
C GLY A 183 7.85 22.22 -11.67
N LEU A 184 7.00 22.68 -10.73
CA LEU A 184 6.12 21.83 -9.93
C LEU A 184 4.98 21.18 -10.73
N ILE A 185 4.72 19.90 -10.46
CA ILE A 185 3.49 19.21 -10.88
C ILE A 185 2.27 19.86 -10.18
N ARG A 186 1.18 20.07 -10.95
CA ARG A 186 -0.05 20.76 -10.48
C ARG A 186 -1.33 19.94 -10.61
N THR A 187 -1.29 18.85 -11.37
CA THR A 187 -2.44 17.98 -11.63
C THR A 187 -1.89 16.66 -12.15
N VAL A 188 -2.42 15.54 -11.65
CA VAL A 188 -2.20 14.19 -12.17
C VAL A 188 -3.57 13.59 -12.50
N MET A 189 -3.64 12.73 -13.51
CA MET A 189 -4.74 11.80 -13.79
C MET A 189 -4.15 10.43 -14.06
N LEU A 190 -4.69 9.40 -13.42
CA LEU A 190 -4.38 8.00 -13.71
C LEU A 190 -5.37 7.50 -14.77
N VAL A 191 -4.95 6.61 -15.66
CA VAL A 191 -5.87 5.83 -16.50
C VAL A 191 -6.66 4.91 -15.58
N ASP A 192 -7.99 4.96 -15.67
CA ASP A 192 -8.98 4.19 -14.91
C ASP A 192 -10.18 3.85 -15.83
N PRO A 193 -11.19 3.05 -15.42
CA PRO A 193 -12.26 2.62 -16.33
C PRO A 193 -13.13 3.74 -16.93
N GLY A 194 -13.16 4.92 -16.31
CA GLY A 194 -13.81 6.11 -16.87
C GLY A 194 -12.89 7.02 -17.69
N PHE A 195 -11.65 6.58 -17.98
CA PHE A 195 -10.65 7.42 -18.62
C PHE A 195 -10.92 7.59 -20.12
N GLN A 196 -11.37 8.78 -20.49
CA GLN A 196 -11.86 9.11 -21.83
C GLN A 196 -11.30 10.45 -22.32
N VAL A 197 -11.07 10.58 -23.62
CA VAL A 197 -10.66 11.84 -24.27
C VAL A 197 -11.61 12.21 -25.40
N SER A 198 -11.92 13.50 -25.51
CA SER A 198 -12.71 14.09 -26.59
C SER A 198 -12.14 15.45 -26.99
N HIS A 199 -12.27 15.81 -28.26
CA HIS A 199 -11.70 17.05 -28.81
C HIS A 199 -12.73 17.85 -29.63
N GLY A 200 -12.37 19.07 -30.02
CA GLY A 200 -13.20 19.95 -30.84
C GLY A 200 -14.31 20.65 -30.04
N PHE A 201 -14.90 21.68 -30.65
CA PHE A 201 -15.87 22.55 -29.98
C PHE A 201 -17.13 21.81 -29.53
N ARG A 202 -17.68 20.89 -30.36
CA ARG A 202 -18.93 20.17 -30.08
C ARG A 202 -18.91 19.40 -28.75
N HIS A 203 -17.82 18.69 -28.47
CA HIS A 203 -17.70 17.84 -27.26
C HIS A 203 -17.15 18.60 -26.05
N THR A 204 -16.31 19.61 -26.27
CA THR A 204 -15.63 20.30 -25.15
C THR A 204 -16.28 21.60 -24.72
N ARG A 205 -17.10 22.22 -25.58
CA ARG A 205 -17.60 23.61 -25.49
C ARG A 205 -16.47 24.66 -25.44
N VAL A 206 -15.31 24.35 -26.03
CA VAL A 206 -14.13 25.21 -26.10
C VAL A 206 -13.54 25.16 -27.51
N THR A 207 -13.21 26.31 -28.08
CA THR A 207 -12.56 26.36 -29.41
C THR A 207 -11.11 25.88 -29.31
N LYS A 208 -10.72 24.88 -30.11
CA LYS A 208 -9.48 24.11 -29.96
C LYS A 208 -9.39 23.41 -28.59
N GLY A 209 -10.51 22.87 -28.13
CA GLY A 209 -10.68 22.32 -26.80
C GLY A 209 -10.46 20.81 -26.74
N LEU A 210 -9.60 20.38 -25.82
CA LEU A 210 -9.39 18.97 -25.47
C LEU A 210 -9.98 18.72 -24.08
N ARG A 211 -10.87 17.73 -23.95
CA ARG A 211 -11.48 17.30 -22.69
C ARG A 211 -10.98 15.89 -22.36
N ILE A 212 -10.40 15.73 -21.18
CA ILE A 212 -9.95 14.45 -20.65
C ILE A 212 -10.71 14.21 -19.35
N THR A 213 -11.43 13.10 -19.25
CA THR A 213 -12.20 12.71 -18.06
C THR A 213 -11.63 11.39 -17.53
N ASN A 214 -11.74 11.15 -16.23
CA ASN A 214 -11.55 9.86 -15.57
C ASN A 214 -12.50 9.79 -14.35
N ASN A 215 -12.55 8.65 -13.65
CA ASN A 215 -13.47 8.45 -12.51
C ASN A 215 -13.32 9.45 -11.36
N SER A 216 -12.23 10.22 -11.30
CA SER A 216 -12.04 11.29 -10.30
C SER A 216 -12.38 12.71 -10.81
N ARG A 217 -12.21 12.97 -12.11
CA ARG A 217 -12.17 14.35 -12.62
C ARG A 217 -12.34 14.50 -14.14
N SER A 218 -12.87 15.65 -14.56
CA SER A 218 -12.83 16.12 -15.95
C SER A 218 -11.98 17.39 -16.10
N LEU A 219 -10.91 17.31 -16.89
CA LEU A 219 -10.07 18.45 -17.27
C LEU A 219 -10.50 18.98 -18.64
N THR A 220 -10.75 20.28 -18.73
CA THR A 220 -10.86 20.98 -20.02
C THR A 220 -9.58 21.76 -20.28
N LEU A 221 -8.97 21.51 -21.44
CA LEU A 221 -7.75 22.11 -21.94
C LEU A 221 -8.05 22.86 -23.24
N LYS A 222 -7.18 23.79 -23.63
CA LYS A 222 -7.19 24.42 -24.94
C LYS A 222 -5.81 24.31 -25.60
N CYS A 223 -5.79 23.79 -26.81
CA CYS A 223 -4.61 23.60 -27.66
C CYS A 223 -4.41 24.80 -28.60
N ASP A 224 -3.25 24.90 -29.25
CA ASP A 224 -2.94 26.02 -30.13
C ASP A 224 -3.54 25.90 -31.54
N GLY A 225 -3.88 24.68 -31.97
CA GLY A 225 -4.52 24.36 -33.26
C GLY A 225 -5.46 23.16 -33.16
N GLU A 226 -6.34 23.02 -34.16
CA GLU A 226 -7.30 21.90 -34.27
C GLU A 226 -6.56 20.57 -34.52
N GLU A 227 -5.55 20.60 -35.38
CA GLU A 227 -4.57 19.52 -35.53
C GLU A 227 -3.89 19.11 -34.20
N SER A 228 -3.67 20.06 -33.28
CA SER A 228 -3.03 19.77 -32.00
C SER A 228 -3.97 19.08 -31.00
N GLU A 229 -5.26 19.43 -30.98
CA GLU A 229 -6.24 18.67 -30.19
C GLU A 229 -6.49 17.26 -30.77
N THR A 230 -6.47 17.10 -32.10
CA THR A 230 -6.52 15.78 -32.74
C THR A 230 -5.26 14.95 -32.47
N GLU A 231 -4.05 15.53 -32.58
CA GLU A 231 -2.80 14.84 -32.20
C GLU A 231 -2.80 14.38 -30.74
N TRP A 232 -3.23 15.23 -29.81
CA TRP A 232 -3.32 14.86 -28.40
C TRP A 232 -4.37 13.79 -28.17
N SER A 233 -5.55 13.88 -28.81
CA SER A 233 -6.60 12.86 -28.71
C SER A 233 -6.13 11.50 -29.25
N ALA A 234 -5.42 11.48 -30.38
CA ALA A 234 -4.86 10.27 -30.98
C ALA A 234 -3.75 9.66 -30.12
N ALA A 235 -2.83 10.48 -29.60
CA ALA A 235 -1.76 10.03 -28.71
C ALA A 235 -2.32 9.46 -27.39
N ILE A 236 -3.35 10.08 -26.82
CA ILE A 236 -4.01 9.58 -25.60
C ILE A 236 -4.75 8.27 -25.89
N ASN A 237 -5.50 8.16 -26.99
CA ASN A 237 -6.15 6.90 -27.37
C ASN A 237 -5.16 5.76 -27.60
N HIS A 238 -4.05 6.01 -28.31
CA HIS A 238 -2.98 5.01 -28.46
C HIS A 238 -2.41 4.56 -27.11
N VAL A 239 -2.27 5.48 -26.14
CA VAL A 239 -1.80 5.12 -24.80
C VAL A 239 -2.79 4.24 -24.05
N ILE A 240 -4.09 4.59 -24.09
CA ILE A 240 -5.15 3.77 -23.50
C ILE A 240 -5.11 2.35 -24.09
N SER A 241 -5.07 2.21 -25.42
CA SER A 241 -5.13 0.91 -26.11
C SER A 241 -3.86 0.07 -26.03
N PHE A 242 -2.66 0.65 -25.90
CA PHE A 242 -1.39 -0.10 -25.95
C PHE A 242 -0.68 -0.23 -24.59
N TYR A 243 -0.90 0.71 -23.67
CA TYR A 243 -0.24 0.76 -22.35
C TYR A 243 -1.24 0.79 -21.18
N GLY A 244 -2.46 1.28 -21.41
CA GLY A 244 -3.46 1.52 -20.38
C GLY A 244 -4.42 0.36 -20.12
N GLU A 245 -4.37 -0.72 -20.90
CA GLU A 245 -5.39 -1.80 -20.89
C GLU A 245 -5.60 -2.43 -19.51
N ASP A 246 -4.53 -2.57 -18.73
CA ASP A 246 -4.53 -3.00 -17.32
C ASP A 246 -5.54 -2.24 -16.43
N PHE A 247 -5.79 -0.97 -16.75
CA PHE A 247 -6.51 -0.02 -15.90
C PHE A 247 -7.68 0.67 -16.60
N SER A 248 -7.78 0.64 -17.94
CA SER A 248 -8.86 1.27 -18.70
C SER A 248 -10.16 0.44 -18.74
N LYS A 249 -10.20 -0.68 -18.03
CA LYS A 249 -11.34 -1.58 -17.87
C LYS A 249 -11.38 -2.10 -16.43
N TRP A 250 -12.54 -2.58 -16.00
CA TRP A 250 -12.65 -3.35 -14.76
C TRP A 250 -12.05 -4.75 -14.96
N ASN A 251 -11.29 -5.23 -13.97
CA ASN A 251 -10.62 -6.53 -14.00
C ASN A 251 -11.45 -7.60 -13.26
N ARG A 252 -10.85 -8.80 -13.03
CA ARG A 252 -11.44 -9.85 -12.18
C ARG A 252 -11.90 -9.26 -10.83
N HIS A 253 -13.02 -9.76 -10.31
CA HIS A 253 -13.73 -9.24 -9.13
C HIS A 253 -14.15 -7.74 -9.22
N LEU A 254 -14.13 -7.14 -10.41
CA LEU A 254 -14.29 -5.70 -10.62
C LEU A 254 -13.24 -4.87 -9.86
N SER A 255 -12.00 -5.36 -9.77
CA SER A 255 -10.89 -4.56 -9.25
C SER A 255 -10.39 -3.53 -10.26
N PHE A 256 -9.84 -2.41 -9.76
CA PHE A 256 -9.03 -1.49 -10.54
C PHE A 256 -7.73 -2.11 -11.08
N ALA A 257 -7.23 -3.17 -10.46
CA ALA A 257 -5.94 -3.80 -10.77
C ALA A 257 -6.12 -5.16 -11.46
N PRO A 258 -5.28 -5.52 -12.45
CA PRO A 258 -5.32 -6.82 -13.10
C PRO A 258 -4.60 -7.90 -12.29
N GLU A 259 -4.77 -9.15 -12.69
CA GLU A 259 -4.06 -10.31 -12.12
C GLU A 259 -2.57 -10.32 -12.51
N ARG A 260 -1.68 -10.16 -11.54
CA ARG A 260 -0.21 -10.17 -11.69
C ARG A 260 0.35 -11.58 -11.52
N LYS A 261 0.41 -12.32 -12.63
CA LYS A 261 1.10 -13.63 -12.74
C LYS A 261 2.60 -13.49 -12.47
N ASN A 262 3.22 -14.53 -11.92
CA ASN A 262 4.63 -14.60 -11.57
C ASN A 262 5.09 -13.48 -10.62
N SER A 263 4.20 -13.06 -9.70
CA SER A 263 4.58 -12.23 -8.55
C SER A 263 5.29 -13.11 -7.52
N PHE A 264 6.14 -12.52 -6.68
CA PHE A 264 6.62 -13.19 -5.48
C PHE A 264 5.89 -12.64 -4.26
N ALA A 265 5.47 -13.53 -3.36
CA ALA A 265 4.76 -13.18 -2.13
C ALA A 265 5.31 -13.92 -0.91
N ARG A 266 5.11 -13.33 0.26
CA ARG A 266 5.36 -13.95 1.58
C ARG A 266 4.21 -13.57 2.52
N TRP A 267 3.77 -14.50 3.35
CA TRP A 267 2.81 -14.23 4.42
C TRP A 267 3.55 -14.04 5.76
N TYR A 268 2.89 -13.38 6.70
CA TYR A 268 3.31 -13.24 8.08
C TYR A 268 2.12 -13.52 8.99
N VAL A 269 2.36 -14.31 10.02
CA VAL A 269 1.53 -14.37 11.21
C VAL A 269 2.24 -13.56 12.30
N ASP A 270 1.45 -12.76 13.01
CA ASP A 270 1.85 -11.78 14.02
C ASP A 270 2.79 -10.64 13.59
N GLY A 271 2.80 -9.59 14.43
CA GLY A 271 3.63 -8.40 14.21
C GLY A 271 5.14 -8.62 14.31
N ALA A 272 5.67 -9.69 14.93
CA ALA A 272 7.11 -9.81 15.15
C ALA A 272 7.93 -9.95 13.85
N CYS A 273 7.54 -10.87 12.97
CA CYS A 273 8.23 -11.08 11.71
C CYS A 273 7.89 -9.96 10.72
N TYR A 274 6.61 -9.56 10.66
CA TYR A 274 6.14 -8.44 9.85
C TYR A 274 6.91 -7.14 10.13
N MET A 275 6.98 -6.67 11.39
CA MET A 275 7.65 -5.41 11.74
C MET A 275 9.17 -5.50 11.54
N SER A 276 9.76 -6.70 11.71
CA SER A 276 11.18 -6.94 11.40
C SER A 276 11.50 -6.66 9.93
N ASP A 277 10.74 -7.25 9.02
CA ASP A 277 11.05 -7.25 7.60
C ASP A 277 10.64 -5.92 6.94
N VAL A 278 9.58 -5.28 7.47
CA VAL A 278 9.27 -3.87 7.24
C VAL A 278 10.46 -2.99 7.63
N ALA A 279 11.08 -3.18 8.79
CA ALA A 279 12.19 -2.34 9.24
C ALA A 279 13.47 -2.53 8.40
N ASP A 280 13.78 -3.73 7.91
CA ASP A 280 14.93 -3.94 7.03
C ASP A 280 14.71 -3.34 5.64
N LEU A 281 13.52 -3.48 5.05
CA LEU A 281 13.23 -2.82 3.77
C LEU A 281 13.10 -1.30 3.90
N LEU A 282 12.64 -0.77 5.05
CA LEU A 282 12.73 0.66 5.35
C LEU A 282 14.21 1.12 5.44
N GLU A 283 15.12 0.35 6.02
CA GLU A 283 16.56 0.70 6.05
C GLU A 283 17.25 0.65 4.68
N LEU A 284 16.63 0.03 3.67
CA LEU A 284 17.18 -0.15 2.32
C LEU A 284 16.50 0.74 1.25
N ALA A 285 15.50 1.54 1.64
CA ALA A 285 14.77 2.44 0.76
C ALA A 285 15.69 3.50 0.10
N GLN A 286 15.45 3.79 -1.18
CA GLN A 286 16.32 4.65 -1.99
C GLN A 286 15.68 5.97 -2.44
N GLU A 287 14.39 5.97 -2.79
CA GLU A 287 13.70 7.14 -3.36
C GLU A 287 12.43 7.54 -2.58
N GLU A 288 11.56 6.58 -2.26
CA GLU A 288 10.20 6.81 -1.77
C GLU A 288 9.75 5.75 -0.75
N ILE A 289 9.15 6.21 0.36
CA ILE A 289 8.42 5.36 1.32
C ILE A 289 6.99 5.89 1.40
N PHE A 290 5.99 5.04 1.17
CA PHE A 290 4.57 5.35 1.40
C PHE A 290 4.04 4.52 2.56
N ILE A 291 3.25 5.14 3.46
CA ILE A 291 2.62 4.46 4.59
C ILE A 291 1.14 4.86 4.68
N THR A 292 0.24 3.87 4.81
CA THR A 292 -1.12 4.08 5.31
C THR A 292 -1.28 3.33 6.62
N ASP A 293 -1.89 3.99 7.61
CA ASP A 293 -2.34 3.37 8.84
C ASP A 293 -3.70 3.97 9.23
N TRP A 294 -4.54 3.16 9.88
CA TRP A 294 -5.62 3.68 10.71
C TRP A 294 -5.02 4.36 11.95
N TRP A 295 -3.92 3.82 12.47
CA TRP A 295 -3.15 4.41 13.57
C TRP A 295 -1.64 4.12 13.45
N LEU A 296 -0.82 5.17 13.46
CA LEU A 296 0.64 5.08 13.48
C LEU A 296 1.16 5.65 14.81
N SER A 297 1.98 4.90 15.54
CA SER A 297 2.67 5.36 16.76
C SER A 297 4.18 5.48 16.50
N PRO A 298 4.77 6.70 16.41
CA PRO A 298 6.16 6.87 15.97
C PRO A 298 7.23 6.25 16.90
N ASP A 299 6.87 5.95 18.14
CA ASP A 299 7.77 5.58 19.22
C ASP A 299 7.89 4.05 19.42
N ILE A 300 7.21 3.23 18.60
CA ILE A 300 7.28 1.76 18.67
C ILE A 300 8.63 1.21 18.20
N TYR A 301 9.02 0.06 18.75
CA TYR A 301 10.17 -0.72 18.31
C TYR A 301 9.73 -1.82 17.34
N MET A 302 10.32 -1.80 16.15
CA MET A 302 10.02 -2.72 15.04
C MET A 302 10.71 -4.08 15.17
N LYS A 303 11.88 -4.12 15.82
CA LYS A 303 12.63 -5.34 16.17
C LYS A 303 12.88 -5.38 17.67
N ARG A 304 12.76 -6.56 18.29
CA ARG A 304 12.73 -6.70 19.76
C ARG A 304 13.42 -7.98 20.26
N PRO A 305 14.02 -7.96 21.47
CA PRO A 305 14.28 -6.77 22.29
C PRO A 305 15.32 -5.86 21.62
N ASP A 306 15.17 -4.52 21.70
CA ASP A 306 16.19 -3.60 21.16
C ASP A 306 17.39 -3.53 22.12
N LEU A 307 18.35 -4.43 21.91
CA LEU A 307 19.63 -4.47 22.61
C LEU A 307 20.61 -3.36 22.14
N THR A 308 20.22 -2.54 21.16
CA THR A 308 21.06 -1.53 20.50
C THR A 308 20.70 -0.08 20.87
N GLY A 309 19.51 0.17 21.41
CA GLY A 309 19.12 1.42 22.08
C GLY A 309 17.79 1.99 21.58
N ARG A 310 17.84 2.80 20.50
CA ARG A 310 16.67 3.28 19.75
C ARG A 310 16.84 3.02 18.25
N GLN A 311 17.66 2.05 17.87
CA GLN A 311 18.01 1.82 16.47
C GLN A 311 16.77 1.40 15.68
N TRP A 312 15.97 0.50 16.26
CA TRP A 312 14.81 -0.10 15.58
C TRP A 312 13.49 0.59 15.94
N MET A 313 13.55 1.78 16.51
CA MET A 313 12.38 2.64 16.71
C MET A 313 11.92 3.22 15.37
N LEU A 314 10.62 3.17 15.08
CA LEU A 314 10.06 3.55 13.77
C LEU A 314 10.44 4.99 13.37
N SER A 315 10.25 5.96 14.26
CA SER A 315 10.67 7.35 14.04
C SER A 315 12.15 7.50 13.69
N GLU A 316 13.03 6.75 14.35
CA GLU A 316 14.48 6.81 14.11
C GLU A 316 14.88 6.18 12.78
N ILE A 317 14.24 5.09 12.34
CA ILE A 317 14.42 4.52 10.99
C ILE A 317 14.01 5.56 9.94
N LEU A 318 12.81 6.11 10.05
CA LEU A 318 12.28 7.11 9.10
C LEU A 318 13.13 8.39 9.09
N ARG A 319 13.62 8.85 10.25
CA ARG A 319 14.55 9.99 10.36
C ARG A 319 15.85 9.75 9.60
N ARG A 320 16.44 8.55 9.70
CA ARG A 320 17.66 8.18 8.97
C ARG A 320 17.45 8.16 7.46
N GLN A 321 16.37 7.54 6.98
CA GLN A 321 16.07 7.51 5.54
C GLN A 321 15.80 8.90 4.97
N ALA A 322 14.99 9.70 5.67
CA ALA A 322 14.70 11.06 5.27
C ALA A 322 15.96 11.96 5.22
N ALA A 323 16.96 11.67 6.07
CA ALA A 323 18.27 12.32 6.04
C ALA A 323 19.20 11.82 4.91
N ARG A 324 19.06 10.57 4.45
CA ARG A 324 19.71 10.06 3.23
C ARG A 324 19.11 10.64 1.93
N GLY A 325 17.91 11.22 2.00
CA GLY A 325 17.21 11.87 0.88
C GLY A 325 15.90 11.18 0.47
N VAL A 326 15.56 10.04 1.08
CA VAL A 326 14.33 9.30 0.80
C VAL A 326 13.10 10.15 1.14
N ARG A 327 12.12 10.16 0.25
CA ARG A 327 10.91 10.99 0.39
C ARG A 327 9.79 10.16 1.02
N ILE A 328 9.34 10.56 2.21
CA ILE A 328 8.45 9.75 3.05
C ILE A 328 7.06 10.39 3.10
N PHE A 329 6.04 9.65 2.67
CA PHE A 329 4.67 10.13 2.53
C PHE A 329 3.72 9.25 3.33
N ILE A 330 2.94 9.86 4.23
CA ILE A 330 2.12 9.11 5.20
C ILE A 330 0.69 9.64 5.15
N LEU A 331 -0.28 8.74 4.96
CA LEU A 331 -1.72 8.99 5.04
C LEU A 331 -2.27 8.33 6.30
N LEU A 332 -2.54 9.12 7.33
CA LEU A 332 -3.23 8.67 8.53
C LEU A 332 -4.73 8.90 8.41
N TYR A 333 -5.52 8.00 8.99
CA TYR A 333 -6.88 8.37 9.40
C TYR A 333 -6.84 9.60 10.32
N LYS A 334 -7.85 10.47 10.20
CA LYS A 334 -8.15 11.50 11.20
C LYS A 334 -9.39 11.06 11.97
N GLU A 335 -9.14 10.67 13.21
CA GLU A 335 -10.13 10.32 14.20
C GLU A 335 -11.13 11.46 14.49
N VAL A 336 -12.31 11.07 14.98
CA VAL A 336 -13.17 11.96 15.76
C VAL A 336 -12.55 12.03 17.16
N GLU A 337 -11.86 13.14 17.45
CA GLU A 337 -11.02 13.33 18.64
C GLU A 337 -11.79 13.21 19.99
N LEU A 338 -13.13 13.20 19.97
CA LEU A 338 -14.01 12.95 21.12
C LEU A 338 -14.43 11.48 21.32
N ALA A 339 -14.11 10.60 20.36
CA ALA A 339 -14.59 9.21 20.32
C ALA A 339 -13.48 8.16 20.24
N LEU A 340 -12.24 8.53 19.86
CA LEU A 340 -11.11 7.61 19.71
C LEU A 340 -9.80 8.26 20.18
N GLY A 341 -9.01 7.54 20.99
CA GLY A 341 -7.77 8.03 21.60
C GLY A 341 -6.52 8.07 20.71
N LEU A 342 -6.65 7.84 19.39
CA LEU A 342 -5.51 7.59 18.49
C LEU A 342 -4.49 8.74 18.44
N ASN A 343 -4.98 9.99 18.54
CA ASN A 343 -4.17 11.21 18.46
C ASN A 343 -3.25 11.25 17.23
N SER A 344 -3.81 11.07 16.03
CA SER A 344 -3.01 11.14 14.79
C SER A 344 -2.41 12.54 14.55
N LEU A 345 -2.85 13.56 15.30
CA LEU A 345 -2.21 14.88 15.36
C LEU A 345 -0.81 14.81 15.99
N TYR A 346 -0.65 14.12 17.12
CA TYR A 346 0.64 13.89 17.77
C TYR A 346 1.59 13.14 16.82
N SER A 347 1.14 12.02 16.25
CA SER A 347 1.95 11.24 15.30
C SER A 347 2.37 12.08 14.09
N LYS A 348 1.46 12.88 13.52
CA LYS A 348 1.77 13.84 12.46
C LYS A 348 2.80 14.89 12.91
N GLN A 349 2.66 15.46 14.10
CA GLN A 349 3.55 16.51 14.60
C GLN A 349 4.98 16.00 14.77
N ASN A 350 5.17 14.88 15.49
CA ASN A 350 6.48 14.26 15.68
C ASN A 350 7.14 13.93 14.32
N LEU A 351 6.44 13.16 13.47
CA LEU A 351 6.98 12.72 12.18
C LEU A 351 7.34 13.89 11.24
N CYS A 352 6.54 14.98 11.22
CA CYS A 352 6.84 16.17 10.41
C CYS A 352 7.95 17.08 10.96
N GLN A 353 8.40 16.86 12.20
CA GLN A 353 9.53 17.57 12.83
C GLN A 353 10.87 16.85 12.60
N LEU A 354 10.88 15.51 12.54
CA LEU A 354 12.10 14.69 12.37
C LEU A 354 12.94 15.08 11.15
N ASN A 355 12.31 15.36 10.00
CA ASN A 355 13.00 15.75 8.77
C ASN A 355 12.03 16.43 7.76
N PRO A 356 12.44 17.46 7.00
CA PRO A 356 11.59 18.09 5.98
C PRO A 356 11.11 17.17 4.84
N ASN A 357 11.78 16.05 4.57
CA ASN A 357 11.37 15.04 3.57
C ASN A 357 10.19 14.18 4.02
N ILE A 358 9.83 14.18 5.31
CA ILE A 358 8.66 13.47 5.84
C ILE A 358 7.42 14.37 5.71
N LYS A 359 6.37 13.83 5.08
CA LYS A 359 5.10 14.53 4.79
C LYS A 359 3.92 13.69 5.29
N VAL A 360 3.24 14.14 6.34
CA VAL A 360 2.04 13.46 6.87
C VAL A 360 0.77 14.23 6.53
N LEU A 361 -0.23 13.56 5.98
CA LEU A 361 -1.60 14.05 5.81
C LEU A 361 -2.55 13.24 6.71
N ARG A 362 -3.61 13.88 7.23
CA ARG A 362 -4.70 13.25 8.00
C ARG A 362 -6.03 13.48 7.27
N HIS A 363 -6.88 12.48 7.13
CA HIS A 363 -8.18 12.57 6.43
C HIS A 363 -9.20 11.57 7.03
N PRO A 364 -10.52 11.85 7.06
CA PRO A 364 -11.25 13.03 6.57
C PRO A 364 -11.05 14.30 7.40
N ASP A 365 -11.62 15.44 7.01
CA ASP A 365 -11.90 16.52 7.96
C ASP A 365 -13.36 16.45 8.40
N HIS A 366 -13.57 16.31 9.71
CA HIS A 366 -14.89 16.30 10.32
C HIS A 366 -15.47 17.71 10.40
N TYR A 367 -16.69 17.88 9.88
CA TYR A 367 -17.50 19.10 9.92
C TYR A 367 -18.84 18.77 10.61
N LYS A 368 -19.65 19.76 10.98
CA LYS A 368 -20.92 19.51 11.69
C LYS A 368 -21.87 18.65 10.84
N GLY A 369 -22.04 17.37 11.23
CA GLY A 369 -22.84 16.37 10.50
C GLY A 369 -22.06 15.49 9.52
N SER A 370 -20.72 15.41 9.61
CA SER A 370 -19.90 14.61 8.69
C SER A 370 -19.80 13.12 9.01
N LEU A 371 -19.85 12.31 7.94
CA LEU A 371 -19.17 11.03 7.70
C LEU A 371 -18.47 10.33 8.89
N TYR A 372 -18.98 9.15 9.26
CA TYR A 372 -18.47 8.29 10.35
C TYR A 372 -17.46 7.21 9.91
N TRP A 373 -16.96 7.32 8.68
CA TRP A 373 -16.09 6.31 8.05
C TRP A 373 -14.61 6.62 8.24
N ALA A 374 -13.81 5.56 8.29
CA ALA A 374 -12.37 5.62 8.49
C ALA A 374 -11.55 5.21 7.27
N HIS A 375 -10.28 5.59 7.29
CA HIS A 375 -9.26 4.96 6.45
C HIS A 375 -8.67 3.82 7.25
N HIS A 376 -9.01 2.59 6.87
CA HIS A 376 -8.70 1.42 7.67
C HIS A 376 -7.58 0.56 7.05
N GLU A 377 -7.20 0.82 5.80
CA GLU A 377 -6.11 0.09 5.13
C GLU A 377 -4.72 0.32 5.78
N LYS A 378 -4.03 -0.77 6.11
CA LYS A 378 -2.65 -0.76 6.64
C LYS A 378 -1.69 -1.20 5.53
N MET A 379 -0.78 -0.32 5.13
CA MET A 379 0.18 -0.59 4.05
C MET A 379 1.51 0.11 4.28
N VAL A 380 2.61 -0.59 3.98
CA VAL A 380 3.95 0.00 3.88
C VAL A 380 4.52 -0.34 2.52
N ILE A 381 4.90 0.68 1.74
CA ILE A 381 5.34 0.51 0.35
C ILE A 381 6.69 1.19 0.17
N ILE A 382 7.71 0.42 -0.22
CA ILE A 382 9.08 0.88 -0.43
C ILE A 382 9.35 0.95 -1.94
N ASP A 383 9.78 2.12 -2.39
CA ASP A 383 10.20 2.47 -3.75
C ASP A 383 9.21 2.13 -4.89
N GLN A 384 7.93 1.92 -4.55
CA GLN A 384 6.93 1.35 -5.47
C GLN A 384 7.39 -0.01 -6.05
N MET A 385 8.17 -0.78 -5.29
CA MET A 385 8.75 -2.07 -5.67
C MET A 385 8.42 -3.19 -4.69
N HIS A 386 8.22 -2.85 -3.42
CA HIS A 386 7.89 -3.75 -2.33
C HIS A 386 6.67 -3.20 -1.60
N ALA A 387 5.66 -4.02 -1.31
CA ALA A 387 4.46 -3.61 -0.60
C ALA A 387 4.06 -4.66 0.44
N PHE A 388 3.83 -4.19 1.66
CA PHE A 388 3.16 -4.92 2.73
C PHE A 388 1.70 -4.45 2.81
N VAL A 389 0.76 -5.38 3.00
CA VAL A 389 -0.70 -5.15 3.11
C VAL A 389 -1.25 -6.13 4.15
N GLY A 390 -2.14 -5.72 5.06
CA GLY A 390 -2.65 -6.63 6.10
C GLY A 390 -3.51 -5.95 7.16
N GLY A 391 -3.74 -6.66 8.27
CA GLY A 391 -4.44 -6.15 9.45
C GLY A 391 -3.55 -5.36 10.41
N ILE A 392 -2.23 -5.46 10.27
CA ILE A 392 -1.24 -4.94 11.23
C ILE A 392 -0.94 -3.45 10.98
N ASP A 393 -1.49 -2.57 11.82
CA ASP A 393 -1.10 -1.15 11.90
C ASP A 393 0.29 -0.98 12.55
N LEU A 394 1.04 0.06 12.14
CA LEU A 394 2.30 0.46 12.79
C LEU A 394 2.07 1.24 14.10
N CYS A 395 1.37 0.62 15.06
CA CYS A 395 1.09 1.20 16.38
C CYS A 395 1.20 0.21 17.55
N TYR A 396 0.95 0.74 18.75
CA TYR A 396 1.04 0.02 20.01
C TYR A 396 0.18 -1.25 20.04
N GLY A 397 0.72 -2.29 20.70
CA GLY A 397 0.05 -3.55 20.97
C GLY A 397 0.00 -4.55 19.81
N ARG A 398 0.34 -4.14 18.57
CA ARG A 398 0.30 -4.98 17.36
C ARG A 398 1.49 -5.94 17.23
N TRP A 399 2.57 -5.71 17.97
CA TRP A 399 3.69 -6.63 18.01
C TRP A 399 3.38 -7.78 18.96
N ASP A 400 3.42 -9.00 18.43
CA ASP A 400 3.35 -10.25 19.19
C ASP A 400 4.10 -11.35 18.42
N ASN A 401 4.11 -12.56 18.96
CA ASN A 401 4.55 -13.79 18.28
C ASN A 401 3.79 -14.98 18.87
N TYR A 402 3.81 -16.14 18.19
CA TYR A 402 3.17 -17.43 18.53
C TYR A 402 3.07 -17.85 20.02
N ARG A 403 3.95 -17.32 20.87
CA ARG A 403 3.93 -17.52 22.33
C ARG A 403 2.81 -16.75 23.03
N HIS A 404 2.31 -15.68 22.42
CA HIS A 404 1.21 -14.80 22.89
C HIS A 404 1.28 -14.51 24.39
N LYS A 405 2.44 -14.03 24.86
CA LYS A 405 2.69 -13.87 26.30
C LYS A 405 1.73 -12.87 26.94
N LEU A 406 1.25 -13.20 28.14
CA LEU A 406 0.44 -12.33 28.98
C LEU A 406 1.28 -11.43 29.88
N VAL A 407 2.48 -11.87 30.26
CA VAL A 407 3.33 -11.23 31.28
C VAL A 407 4.67 -10.75 30.71
N ASP A 408 5.02 -9.51 31.04
CA ASP A 408 6.30 -8.87 30.68
C ASP A 408 6.80 -7.97 31.82
N LEU A 409 7.31 -8.59 32.90
CA LEU A 409 7.78 -7.89 34.11
C LEU A 409 9.23 -7.38 34.00
N GLY A 410 10.04 -8.01 33.15
CA GLY A 410 11.49 -7.79 33.07
C GLY A 410 12.26 -8.46 34.21
N HIS A 411 13.14 -9.42 33.88
CA HIS A 411 13.79 -10.42 34.73
C HIS A 411 12.98 -11.71 34.98
N ALA A 412 13.70 -12.84 34.89
CA ALA A 412 13.40 -14.15 35.46
C ALA A 412 12.22 -14.98 34.89
N GLY A 413 12.06 -15.01 33.56
CA GLY A 413 11.50 -16.20 32.87
C GLY A 413 12.64 -17.07 32.33
N VAL A 414 12.89 -18.25 32.90
CA VAL A 414 14.00 -19.13 32.48
C VAL A 414 13.61 -19.95 31.23
N ILE A 415 14.44 -19.88 30.19
CA ILE A 415 14.35 -20.78 29.02
C ILE A 415 15.62 -21.64 29.00
N THR A 416 15.49 -22.92 29.35
CA THR A 416 16.59 -23.90 29.32
C THR A 416 16.67 -24.62 27.97
N GLN A 417 17.19 -23.97 26.93
CA GLN A 417 17.67 -24.65 25.72
C GLN A 417 18.99 -24.04 25.21
N LYS A 418 19.85 -24.89 24.66
CA LYS A 418 21.20 -24.54 24.19
C LYS A 418 21.14 -23.97 22.77
N SER A 419 21.58 -22.72 22.59
CA SER A 419 22.10 -22.21 21.32
C SER A 419 23.24 -21.22 21.61
N SER A 420 24.15 -21.01 20.65
CA SER A 420 25.54 -20.64 20.98
C SER A 420 26.04 -19.27 20.48
N ASP A 421 25.25 -18.50 19.73
CA ASP A 421 25.70 -17.23 19.14
C ASP A 421 24.65 -16.10 19.23
N MET A 422 25.12 -14.87 19.39
CA MET A 422 24.36 -13.72 19.88
C MET A 422 23.82 -12.79 18.80
N ASN A 423 24.56 -12.57 17.72
CA ASN A 423 23.96 -11.99 16.51
C ASN A 423 22.97 -12.99 15.88
N THR A 424 23.26 -14.28 16.05
CA THR A 424 22.34 -15.35 15.67
C THR A 424 21.12 -15.43 16.57
N LEU A 425 21.14 -15.13 17.88
CA LEU A 425 19.94 -15.29 18.74
C LEU A 425 18.79 -14.32 18.41
N GLY A 426 19.07 -13.06 18.08
CA GLY A 426 18.05 -12.15 17.54
C GLY A 426 17.51 -12.65 16.20
N ARG A 427 18.41 -13.16 15.34
CA ARG A 427 18.06 -13.93 14.16
C ARG A 427 17.46 -15.31 14.48
N LEU A 428 17.44 -15.83 15.71
CA LEU A 428 16.94 -17.18 16.02
C LEU A 428 15.48 -17.13 16.49
N ILE A 429 15.08 -16.01 17.08
CA ILE A 429 13.66 -15.68 17.32
C ILE A 429 12.96 -15.32 16.00
N LEU A 430 13.68 -14.67 15.07
CA LEU A 430 13.17 -14.40 13.72
C LEU A 430 13.26 -15.64 12.83
N ASN A 431 14.44 -16.27 12.72
CA ASN A 431 14.58 -17.54 12.02
C ASN A 431 13.85 -18.69 12.73
N THR A 432 13.25 -18.58 13.93
CA THR A 432 12.32 -19.65 14.34
C THR A 432 11.19 -19.78 13.34
N HIS A 433 10.74 -18.71 12.70
CA HIS A 433 9.81 -18.76 11.58
C HIS A 433 10.41 -19.50 10.37
N ASP A 434 11.57 -19.06 9.88
CA ASP A 434 12.16 -19.62 8.64
C ASP A 434 12.73 -21.04 8.84
N LEU A 435 13.14 -21.38 10.07
CA LEU A 435 13.55 -22.72 10.47
C LEU A 435 12.33 -23.63 10.68
N VAL A 436 11.22 -23.12 11.25
CA VAL A 436 9.93 -23.82 11.27
C VAL A 436 9.46 -24.07 9.85
N LEU A 437 9.49 -23.10 8.94
CA LEU A 437 9.20 -23.32 7.50
C LEU A 437 10.11 -24.39 6.90
N SER A 438 11.41 -24.33 7.16
CA SER A 438 12.38 -25.35 6.69
C SER A 438 12.21 -26.74 7.31
N ASN A 439 11.35 -26.88 8.33
CA ASN A 439 11.04 -28.16 8.99
C ASN A 439 9.60 -28.61 8.68
N VAL A 440 8.65 -27.69 8.53
CA VAL A 440 7.30 -27.92 7.97
C VAL A 440 7.40 -28.51 6.57
N SER A 441 8.33 -28.03 5.74
CA SER A 441 8.60 -28.63 4.44
C SER A 441 9.19 -30.06 4.53
N LYS A 442 9.85 -30.43 5.63
CA LYS A 442 10.35 -31.79 5.90
C LYS A 442 9.27 -32.71 6.48
N PHE A 443 8.33 -32.19 7.28
CA PHE A 443 7.18 -32.95 7.76
C PHE A 443 6.24 -33.40 6.62
N SER A 444 6.38 -32.86 5.41
CA SER A 444 5.68 -33.33 4.20
C SER A 444 6.14 -34.70 3.67
N VAL A 445 7.19 -35.32 4.22
CA VAL A 445 7.68 -36.64 3.78
C VAL A 445 7.45 -37.67 4.89
N GLY A 446 6.31 -38.36 4.81
CA GLY A 446 6.09 -39.59 5.58
C GLY A 446 7.02 -40.67 5.05
N GLN A 447 8.05 -41.04 5.82
CA GLN A 447 8.80 -42.27 5.55
C GLN A 447 7.90 -43.47 5.84
N VAL A 448 7.36 -44.06 4.78
CA VAL A 448 6.85 -45.44 4.82
C VAL A 448 8.01 -46.32 5.27
N GLN A 449 7.81 -47.11 6.33
CA GLN A 449 8.73 -48.19 6.66
C GLN A 449 8.47 -49.33 5.69
N GLU A 450 9.28 -49.43 4.63
CA GLU A 450 9.31 -50.63 3.80
C GLU A 450 9.94 -51.77 4.62
N GLU A 451 9.21 -52.88 4.72
CA GLU A 451 9.69 -54.09 5.37
C GLU A 451 10.79 -54.74 4.53
N GLN A 452 11.89 -55.18 5.16
CA GLN A 452 12.99 -55.82 4.44
C GLN A 452 12.63 -57.26 4.01
N PRO A 453 12.86 -57.63 2.74
CA PRO A 453 13.12 -59.02 2.38
C PRO A 453 14.59 -59.37 2.64
N ASP A 454 14.83 -60.45 3.38
CA ASP A 454 16.14 -61.10 3.47
C ASP A 454 16.65 -61.55 2.10
N ILE A 455 17.93 -61.35 1.81
CA ILE A 455 18.77 -62.22 0.98
C ILE A 455 20.24 -62.03 1.38
N LYS A 456 21.00 -63.11 1.39
CA LYS A 456 22.44 -63.15 1.68
C LYS A 456 23.22 -63.14 0.37
N ASP A 457 24.40 -62.52 0.33
CA ASP A 457 25.66 -63.25 0.04
C ASP A 457 26.93 -62.37 0.14
N THR A 458 28.06 -63.06 -0.02
CA THR A 458 29.46 -62.83 0.39
C THR A 458 30.23 -61.54 0.04
N LEU A 459 31.15 -61.22 0.98
CA LEU A 459 32.44 -60.48 0.96
C LEU A 459 33.33 -60.62 -0.32
N PRO A 460 34.45 -59.84 -0.53
CA PRO A 460 35.26 -59.06 0.44
C PRO A 460 35.70 -57.63 0.00
N LEU A 461 36.68 -57.07 0.73
CA LEU A 461 37.26 -55.70 0.65
C LEU A 461 38.16 -55.43 -0.58
N ASP A 462 38.33 -54.14 -0.93
CA ASP A 462 39.69 -53.55 -1.12
C ASP A 462 39.70 -52.01 -0.83
N ASN A 463 40.84 -51.34 -1.04
CA ASN A 463 41.32 -50.16 -0.29
C ASN A 463 41.22 -48.77 -0.96
N THR A 464 41.17 -47.72 -0.10
CA THR A 464 41.53 -46.29 -0.36
C THR A 464 40.67 -45.53 -1.40
N VAL A 465 40.58 -44.19 -1.45
CA VAL A 465 41.47 -43.08 -1.02
C VAL A 465 40.66 -41.98 -0.30
N GLY A 466 41.28 -41.24 0.63
CA GLY A 466 40.66 -40.11 1.33
C GLY A 466 40.98 -38.74 0.73
N PHE A 467 40.07 -37.77 0.91
CA PHE A 467 40.31 -36.35 0.61
C PHE A 467 40.21 -35.49 1.87
N THR A 468 41.15 -34.56 2.05
CA THR A 468 41.16 -33.57 3.13
C THR A 468 41.23 -32.17 2.54
N GLU A 469 40.13 -31.44 2.53
CA GLU A 469 40.15 -30.02 2.18
C GLU A 469 40.68 -29.20 3.36
N LYS A 470 41.80 -28.52 3.14
CA LYS A 470 42.32 -27.50 4.07
C LYS A 470 41.71 -26.16 3.73
N VAL A 471 41.00 -25.56 4.68
CA VAL A 471 40.72 -24.12 4.66
C VAL A 471 42.00 -23.39 5.06
N SER A 472 42.42 -22.42 4.27
CA SER A 472 43.53 -21.51 4.59
C SER A 472 43.00 -20.11 4.87
N ASP A 473 43.19 -19.63 6.10
CA ASP A 473 42.99 -18.22 6.44
C ASP A 473 44.04 -17.34 5.75
N GLU A 474 43.63 -16.26 5.09
CA GLU A 474 44.50 -15.09 4.91
C GLU A 474 43.78 -13.82 5.37
N VAL A 475 44.51 -12.99 6.11
CA VAL A 475 44.04 -11.72 6.68
C VAL A 475 44.62 -10.59 5.85
N PHE A 476 43.78 -9.67 5.37
CA PHE A 476 44.24 -8.38 4.87
C PHE A 476 43.71 -7.21 5.70
N THR A 477 44.60 -6.25 5.93
CA THR A 477 44.47 -5.23 6.98
C THR A 477 43.90 -3.90 6.48
N ASP A 478 43.09 -3.29 7.33
CA ASP A 478 42.53 -1.94 7.21
C ASP A 478 43.61 -0.85 6.98
N LYS A 479 43.36 0.08 6.04
CA LYS A 479 44.07 1.38 5.94
C LYS A 479 43.38 2.38 5.01
N ASN A 480 43.19 3.60 5.54
CA ASN A 480 42.81 4.86 4.90
C ASN A 480 41.39 4.92 4.27
N SER A 481 40.44 5.82 4.57
CA SER A 481 40.34 7.18 5.16
C SER A 481 40.11 8.30 4.14
N PHE A 482 39.26 9.28 4.51
CA PHE A 482 38.84 10.50 3.77
C PHE A 482 37.91 10.26 2.55
N ASP A 483 36.91 11.11 2.27
CA ASP A 483 36.15 12.03 3.16
C ASP A 483 34.73 12.30 2.60
N ARG A 484 33.90 13.04 3.33
CA ARG A 484 32.58 13.55 2.92
C ARG A 484 32.69 14.85 2.12
N GLN A 485 31.89 15.02 1.08
CA GLN A 485 31.25 16.33 0.83
C GLN A 485 29.96 16.29 -0.02
N TYR A 486 29.28 17.44 -0.03
CA TYR A 486 27.89 17.63 -0.46
C TYR A 486 27.75 17.92 -1.96
N PHE A 487 26.55 17.68 -2.50
CA PHE A 487 26.09 18.28 -3.77
C PHE A 487 25.25 19.56 -3.51
N PRO A 488 25.81 20.76 -3.73
CA PRO A 488 25.06 21.94 -4.14
C PRO A 488 24.94 21.99 -5.68
N MET A 489 24.34 23.07 -6.22
CA MET A 489 24.18 23.28 -7.65
C MET A 489 25.25 24.23 -8.25
N VAL A 490 25.80 23.84 -9.41
CA VAL A 490 26.25 24.69 -10.56
C VAL A 490 27.68 25.29 -10.57
N ASP A 491 28.25 25.28 -11.80
CA ASP A 491 29.45 25.95 -12.37
C ASP A 491 30.88 25.38 -12.14
N GLU A 492 31.85 25.92 -12.89
CA GLU A 492 33.01 25.24 -13.54
C GLU A 492 34.40 25.55 -12.90
N GLY A 493 35.45 24.70 -13.08
CA GLY A 493 36.79 25.01 -12.54
C GLY A 493 38.00 24.04 -12.69
N ILE A 494 38.36 23.63 -13.92
CA ILE A 494 39.75 23.47 -14.48
C ILE A 494 40.86 22.63 -13.74
N GLU A 495 41.43 21.67 -14.50
CA GLU A 495 42.82 21.12 -14.54
C GLU A 495 43.74 21.01 -13.28
N ASN A 496 44.26 19.80 -12.98
CA ASN A 496 45.52 19.28 -13.56
C ASN A 496 45.98 17.94 -12.95
N MET A 497 46.39 16.97 -13.79
CA MET A 497 47.68 16.24 -13.77
C MET A 497 47.67 15.09 -14.79
N LYS A 498 48.86 14.77 -15.33
CA LYS A 498 49.10 13.74 -16.36
C LYS A 498 50.09 12.68 -15.86
N GLU A 499 50.25 11.66 -16.71
CA GLU A 499 51.47 10.89 -16.98
C GLU A 499 51.81 9.67 -16.11
N ASN A 500 52.55 8.78 -16.78
CA ASN A 500 53.20 7.54 -16.36
C ASN A 500 52.31 6.28 -16.19
N LEU A 501 52.70 5.10 -16.71
CA LEU A 501 53.80 4.75 -17.63
C LEU A 501 53.49 3.43 -18.40
N VAL A 502 54.29 3.16 -19.44
CA VAL A 502 54.71 1.86 -20.05
C VAL A 502 54.16 0.59 -19.34
N ALA A 503 53.40 -0.32 -19.95
CA ALA A 503 53.55 -1.08 -21.21
C ALA A 503 54.50 -2.30 -21.10
N ASP A 504 54.10 -3.42 -21.70
CA ASP A 504 54.95 -4.54 -22.11
C ASP A 504 54.30 -5.20 -23.33
N ASP A 505 55.12 -5.68 -24.28
CA ASP A 505 54.71 -6.45 -25.46
C ASP A 505 54.70 -7.94 -25.14
N ASP A 506 53.89 -8.72 -25.88
CA ASP A 506 54.44 -9.92 -26.50
C ASP A 506 53.67 -10.28 -27.79
N THR A 507 54.34 -10.95 -28.73
CA THR A 507 53.91 -11.03 -30.15
C THR A 507 53.90 -12.47 -30.70
N VAL A 508 53.58 -12.63 -32.01
CA VAL A 508 53.79 -13.85 -32.83
C VAL A 508 52.73 -14.96 -32.61
N HIS A 509 52.17 -15.69 -33.60
CA HIS A 509 52.40 -15.80 -35.06
C HIS A 509 51.08 -15.81 -35.88
N SER A 510 51.24 -15.92 -37.20
CA SER A 510 50.30 -16.06 -38.32
C SER A 510 49.42 -17.35 -38.30
N ASP A 511 48.39 -17.58 -39.15
CA ASP A 511 48.13 -17.05 -40.51
C ASP A 511 46.65 -17.18 -41.02
N ALA A 512 46.40 -16.69 -42.25
CA ALA A 512 45.42 -17.13 -43.25
C ALA A 512 43.88 -16.95 -43.05
N SER A 513 43.39 -15.79 -43.51
CA SER A 513 42.18 -15.60 -44.35
C SER A 513 40.79 -16.16 -43.97
N GLY A 514 39.85 -15.26 -43.62
CA GLY A 514 38.40 -15.52 -43.67
C GLY A 514 37.54 -14.30 -43.30
N LYS A 515 36.87 -13.64 -44.28
CA LYS A 515 36.15 -12.38 -44.04
C LYS A 515 34.77 -12.57 -43.39
N ILE A 516 34.67 -12.34 -42.08
CA ILE A 516 33.41 -11.92 -41.42
C ILE A 516 33.70 -10.72 -40.52
N THR A 517 33.27 -9.52 -40.93
CA THR A 517 33.47 -8.29 -40.14
C THR A 517 32.42 -8.17 -39.04
N SER A 518 32.66 -8.79 -37.89
CA SER A 518 31.98 -8.42 -36.65
C SER A 518 32.53 -7.07 -36.14
N HIS A 519 31.65 -6.25 -35.57
CA HIS A 519 32.03 -5.04 -34.84
C HIS A 519 31.32 -5.03 -33.49
N TYR A 520 32.01 -5.51 -32.46
CA TYR A 520 31.66 -5.25 -31.07
C TYR A 520 31.96 -3.77 -30.75
N PRO A 521 30.95 -2.96 -30.35
CA PRO A 521 31.20 -1.60 -29.91
C PRO A 521 31.66 -1.59 -28.44
N SER A 522 32.96 -1.75 -28.21
CA SER A 522 33.54 -1.45 -26.90
C SER A 522 33.74 0.07 -26.75
N LYS A 523 32.96 0.71 -25.86
CA LYS A 523 33.36 1.87 -25.02
C LYS A 523 32.21 2.42 -24.16
N ASN A 524 32.50 2.52 -22.86
CA ASN A 524 32.00 3.48 -21.86
C ASN A 524 30.54 4.00 -21.96
N PRO A 525 29.60 3.53 -21.11
CA PRO A 525 28.18 3.92 -21.17
C PRO A 525 27.84 5.31 -20.58
N TYR A 526 28.82 6.12 -20.14
CA TYR A 526 28.57 7.38 -19.44
C TYR A 526 28.53 8.65 -20.31
N GLU A 527 28.90 8.58 -21.60
CA GLU A 527 29.09 9.76 -22.45
C GLU A 527 28.13 9.86 -23.66
N GLN A 528 26.82 9.90 -23.40
CA GLN A 528 25.84 10.41 -24.38
C GLN A 528 24.86 11.40 -23.75
N ARG A 529 25.21 12.70 -23.80
CA ARG A 529 24.38 13.84 -23.36
C ARG A 529 23.93 14.73 -24.53
N SER A 530 23.64 14.11 -25.67
CA SER A 530 23.22 14.78 -26.91
C SER A 530 21.94 14.14 -27.45
N VAL A 531 20.91 14.97 -27.67
CA VAL A 531 19.79 14.60 -28.54
C VAL A 531 20.25 14.79 -29.99
N SER A 532 19.80 13.94 -30.90
CA SER A 532 20.02 14.07 -32.34
C SER A 532 18.74 13.86 -33.15
N VAL A 533 18.71 14.41 -34.35
CA VAL A 533 17.70 14.13 -35.39
C VAL A 533 18.31 13.15 -36.40
N TYR A 534 17.59 12.06 -36.69
CA TYR A 534 18.04 10.98 -37.59
C TYR A 534 17.28 10.90 -38.91
N CYS A 535 16.09 11.51 -38.98
CA CYS A 535 15.29 11.53 -40.18
C CYS A 535 14.33 12.71 -40.11
N VAL A 536 14.17 13.39 -41.25
CA VAL A 536 13.06 14.30 -41.51
C VAL A 536 12.36 13.88 -42.80
N THR A 537 11.01 13.84 -42.80
CA THR A 537 10.19 13.77 -44.02
C THR A 537 9.40 15.07 -44.21
N LYS A 538 8.89 15.34 -45.42
CA LYS A 538 8.24 16.62 -45.77
C LYS A 538 6.99 16.42 -46.63
N ASP A 539 5.84 16.70 -46.04
CA ASP A 539 4.52 16.52 -46.64
C ASP A 539 3.89 17.85 -47.11
N LYS A 540 2.98 17.78 -48.09
CA LYS A 540 2.24 18.93 -48.64
C LYS A 540 0.79 18.98 -48.12
N ASP A 541 0.50 19.87 -47.18
CA ASP A 541 -0.91 20.24 -46.89
C ASP A 541 -1.45 21.14 -48.00
N LYS A 542 -2.60 20.78 -48.59
CA LYS A 542 -3.51 21.77 -49.21
C LYS A 542 -4.25 22.54 -48.11
N PHE A 543 -4.60 23.78 -48.40
CA PHE A 543 -5.47 24.59 -47.55
C PHE A 543 -6.55 25.21 -48.43
N GLU A 544 -7.79 24.77 -48.30
CA GLU A 544 -8.94 25.41 -48.93
C GLU A 544 -9.52 26.45 -47.97
N THR A 545 -9.40 27.72 -48.33
CA THR A 545 -10.08 28.81 -47.64
C THR A 545 -11.54 28.82 -48.08
N ILE A 546 -12.40 28.11 -47.33
CA ILE A 546 -13.85 28.23 -47.46
C ILE A 546 -14.26 29.60 -46.90
N THR A 547 -14.38 30.56 -47.82
CA THR A 547 -15.09 31.82 -47.61
C THR A 547 -15.91 32.09 -48.86
N ASP A 548 -17.21 31.78 -48.83
CA ASP A 548 -18.19 32.84 -49.08
C ASP A 548 -19.61 32.50 -48.57
N LYS A 549 -20.51 33.47 -48.72
CA LYS A 549 -21.94 33.40 -48.41
C LYS A 549 -22.77 33.19 -49.69
N ARG A 550 -23.89 32.47 -49.53
CA ARG A 550 -25.16 32.60 -50.25
C ARG A 550 -25.24 32.25 -51.77
N ASN A 551 -26.27 31.43 -52.01
CA ASN A 551 -27.23 31.46 -53.12
C ASN A 551 -27.08 30.55 -54.36
N SER A 552 -28.18 29.83 -54.58
CA SER A 552 -28.88 29.51 -55.84
C SER A 552 -28.25 28.60 -56.90
N THR A 553 -28.97 27.48 -57.12
CA THR A 553 -29.29 26.81 -58.43
C THR A 553 -28.16 26.24 -59.29
N SER A 554 -28.34 25.15 -60.06
CA SER A 554 -29.32 24.03 -60.06
C SER A 554 -28.87 23.00 -61.14
N ILE A 555 -29.68 21.93 -61.36
CA ILE A 555 -29.74 21.11 -62.60
C ILE A 555 -28.65 20.01 -62.80
N TYR A 556 -29.14 18.77 -62.94
CA TYR A 556 -28.71 17.60 -63.75
C TYR A 556 -27.20 17.32 -64.00
N SER A 557 -26.68 16.13 -63.66
CA SER A 557 -26.68 14.86 -64.45
C SER A 557 -25.71 14.88 -65.66
N SER A 558 -25.20 13.76 -66.17
CA SER A 558 -25.49 12.33 -65.94
C SER A 558 -24.21 11.46 -66.00
N HIS A 559 -24.40 10.14 -65.97
CA HIS A 559 -23.68 9.04 -66.66
C HIS A 559 -22.25 9.22 -67.23
N SER A 560 -21.41 8.18 -67.31
CA SER A 560 -21.39 6.80 -66.76
C SER A 560 -20.06 6.14 -67.17
N SER A 561 -19.84 4.87 -66.80
CA SER A 561 -19.19 3.81 -67.63
C SER A 561 -17.83 4.06 -68.31
N ASN A 562 -16.86 3.14 -68.30
CA ASN A 562 -16.89 1.76 -67.84
C ASN A 562 -15.45 1.20 -67.77
N ASN A 563 -15.27 0.12 -67.01
CA ASN A 563 -14.46 -1.06 -67.32
C ASN A 563 -12.91 -0.99 -67.43
N SER A 564 -12.17 -2.07 -67.16
CA SER A 564 -12.47 -3.30 -66.36
C SER A 564 -11.21 -4.19 -66.20
N ASP A 565 -11.37 -5.30 -65.46
CA ASP A 565 -10.74 -6.63 -65.70
C ASP A 565 -9.21 -6.81 -65.48
N VAL A 566 -8.66 -8.00 -65.15
CA VAL A 566 -9.13 -9.34 -64.66
C VAL A 566 -7.88 -10.04 -64.06
N GLY A 567 -7.91 -11.08 -63.20
CA GLY A 567 -8.95 -11.91 -62.55
C GLY A 567 -8.36 -12.58 -61.28
N SER A 568 -9.12 -13.28 -60.41
CA SER A 568 -9.64 -14.67 -60.57
C SER A 568 -8.55 -15.75 -60.32
N LEU A 569 -8.75 -16.96 -59.74
CA LEU A 569 -9.88 -17.86 -59.38
C LEU A 569 -9.55 -18.51 -57.99
N SER A 570 -10.39 -19.24 -57.24
CA SER A 570 -11.85 -19.60 -57.18
C SER A 570 -12.10 -20.08 -55.71
N SER A 571 -12.88 -21.07 -55.23
CA SER A 571 -13.92 -22.06 -55.65
C SER A 571 -14.30 -22.85 -54.37
N ASP A 572 -15.49 -23.37 -54.03
CA ASP A 572 -16.93 -23.23 -54.37
C ASP A 572 -17.68 -23.74 -53.09
N GLU A 573 -18.96 -23.54 -52.73
CA GLU A 573 -20.27 -23.33 -53.38
C GLU A 573 -20.95 -24.57 -54.02
N ILE A 574 -22.21 -24.85 -53.61
CA ILE A 574 -23.35 -25.29 -54.46
C ILE A 574 -24.71 -25.21 -53.69
N LEU A 575 -25.61 -24.48 -54.35
CA LEU A 575 -27.09 -24.36 -54.41
C LEU A 575 -27.98 -25.61 -54.08
N PRO A 576 -29.36 -25.56 -54.04
CA PRO A 576 -30.27 -24.58 -54.70
C PRO A 576 -31.60 -24.11 -54.03
N GLU A 577 -32.01 -22.89 -54.45
CA GLU A 577 -33.35 -22.38 -54.90
C GLU A 577 -34.76 -22.68 -54.28
N ILE A 578 -35.45 -21.58 -53.94
CA ILE A 578 -36.82 -21.13 -54.35
C ILE A 578 -38.11 -21.90 -53.91
N LYS A 579 -38.88 -21.34 -52.94
CA LYS A 579 -40.28 -20.80 -53.14
C LYS A 579 -40.98 -20.16 -51.90
N THR A 580 -41.67 -19.03 -52.15
CA THR A 580 -42.90 -18.45 -51.52
C THR A 580 -43.09 -18.17 -50.01
N GLU A 581 -43.38 -16.87 -49.75
CA GLU A 581 -44.39 -16.27 -48.83
C GLU A 581 -44.16 -15.99 -47.32
N THR A 582 -44.61 -14.77 -46.93
CA THR A 582 -45.05 -14.21 -45.61
C THR A 582 -44.29 -14.61 -44.30
N ASN A 583 -43.74 -13.71 -43.48
CA ASN A 583 -44.19 -12.34 -43.11
C ASN A 583 -43.08 -11.39 -42.57
N ASP A 584 -43.42 -10.10 -42.49
CA ASP A 584 -42.96 -9.06 -41.55
C ASP A 584 -41.47 -8.69 -41.34
N LYS A 585 -41.06 -7.79 -42.23
CA LYS A 585 -40.21 -6.59 -42.00
C LYS A 585 -40.69 -5.77 -40.77
N LYS A 586 -39.93 -4.86 -40.14
CA LYS A 586 -38.57 -4.32 -40.36
C LYS A 586 -38.05 -3.63 -39.10
N SER A 587 -36.77 -3.28 -39.08
CA SER A 587 -36.11 -2.44 -38.07
C SER A 587 -35.89 -0.98 -38.54
N VAL A 588 -35.44 -0.12 -37.60
CA VAL A 588 -34.64 1.13 -37.75
C VAL A 588 -35.35 2.52 -37.62
N LEU A 589 -34.65 3.40 -36.86
CA LEU A 589 -34.60 4.89 -36.83
C LEU A 589 -35.40 5.72 -35.80
N PHE A 590 -34.77 6.86 -35.45
CA PHE A 590 -35.10 7.84 -34.40
C PHE A 590 -36.02 8.98 -34.91
N VAL A 591 -36.77 9.63 -34.00
CA VAL A 591 -37.06 11.09 -34.02
C VAL A 591 -37.06 11.62 -32.56
N ASN A 592 -36.78 12.93 -32.37
CA ASN A 592 -36.77 13.67 -31.08
C ASN A 592 -37.82 14.80 -31.06
N ASN A 593 -38.27 15.21 -29.86
CA ASN A 593 -38.94 16.49 -29.49
C ASN A 593 -40.30 16.78 -30.18
N HIS A 594 -41.38 17.19 -29.51
CA HIS A 594 -41.61 18.36 -28.64
C HIS A 594 -42.72 18.00 -27.60
N GLU A 595 -42.82 18.54 -26.36
CA GLU A 595 -42.97 19.93 -25.86
C GLU A 595 -44.44 20.39 -25.78
N GLU A 596 -44.87 20.92 -24.61
CA GLU A 596 -46.21 21.45 -24.26
C GLU A 596 -47.41 20.46 -24.28
N ALA A 597 -48.60 20.76 -23.73
CA ALA A 597 -49.00 21.41 -22.46
C ALA A 597 -50.52 21.19 -22.20
N ASN A 598 -50.96 21.21 -20.92
CA ASN A 598 -52.38 21.07 -20.47
C ASN A 598 -53.02 19.70 -20.83
N GLY A 599 -54.19 19.28 -20.32
CA GLY A 599 -55.10 19.86 -19.33
C GLY A 599 -56.20 18.85 -18.89
N GLU A 600 -57.14 19.32 -18.08
CA GLU A 600 -58.40 18.71 -17.59
C GLU A 600 -59.23 17.93 -18.65
N ALA A 601 -60.20 17.02 -18.35
CA ALA A 601 -60.63 16.26 -17.16
C ALA A 601 -61.84 15.35 -17.58
N PHE A 602 -62.51 14.67 -16.61
CA PHE A 602 -63.74 13.83 -16.74
C PHE A 602 -63.59 12.47 -17.49
N ILE A 603 -63.98 11.29 -16.98
CA ILE A 603 -65.22 10.80 -16.30
C ILE A 603 -66.35 10.62 -17.34
N SER A 604 -66.81 9.40 -17.68
CA SER A 604 -67.61 8.41 -16.90
C SER A 604 -67.86 7.15 -17.79
N LYS A 605 -68.45 6.00 -17.42
CA LYS A 605 -68.87 5.24 -16.20
C LYS A 605 -69.14 3.80 -16.74
N PHE A 606 -69.02 2.70 -16.00
CA PHE A 606 -70.01 2.02 -15.12
C PHE A 606 -69.44 0.58 -14.89
N SER A 607 -69.71 -0.21 -13.84
CA SER A 607 -70.21 0.03 -12.47
C SER A 607 -70.25 -1.33 -11.71
N ASN A 608 -70.77 -1.33 -10.47
CA ASN A 608 -71.14 -2.49 -9.64
C ASN A 608 -69.95 -3.29 -9.04
N GLU A 609 -69.96 -3.67 -7.75
CA GLU A 609 -70.81 -3.17 -6.66
C GLU A 609 -70.11 -3.27 -5.29
N GLU A 610 -70.73 -2.63 -4.31
CA GLU A 610 -70.22 -2.21 -3.01
C GLU A 610 -70.02 -3.36 -1.99
N ASP A 611 -69.14 -3.14 -1.02
CA ASP A 611 -69.50 -3.37 0.39
C ASP A 611 -68.74 -2.38 1.30
N GLU A 612 -69.35 -1.93 2.41
CA GLU A 612 -68.85 -0.79 3.22
C GLU A 612 -68.09 -1.21 4.49
N GLY A 613 -66.98 -0.53 4.79
CA GLY A 613 -66.15 -0.82 5.98
C GLY A 613 -65.26 0.34 6.44
N LYS A 614 -65.84 1.53 6.64
CA LYS A 614 -65.06 2.75 6.96
C LYS A 614 -64.41 2.72 8.36
N ILE A 615 -63.08 2.71 8.42
CA ILE A 615 -62.31 3.23 9.56
C ILE A 615 -61.73 4.59 9.17
N ILE A 616 -62.00 5.61 9.99
CA ILE A 616 -61.54 6.99 9.75
C ILE A 616 -60.17 7.20 10.40
N VAL A 617 -59.17 7.59 9.58
CA VAL A 617 -57.91 8.17 10.08
C VAL A 617 -57.81 9.61 9.57
N SER A 618 -57.74 10.56 10.48
CA SER A 618 -57.77 11.99 10.18
C SER A 618 -56.38 12.54 9.80
N LYS A 619 -56.38 13.65 9.06
CA LYS A 619 -55.17 14.24 8.42
C LYS A 619 -54.25 15.00 9.39
N GLU A 620 -54.25 14.67 10.68
CA GLU A 620 -53.58 15.45 11.74
C GLU A 620 -52.16 15.00 12.12
N GLU A 621 -51.78 13.74 11.85
CA GLU A 621 -50.56 13.17 12.47
C GLU A 621 -49.24 13.68 11.88
N SER A 622 -49.21 14.04 10.58
CA SER A 622 -48.00 14.54 9.93
C SER A 622 -47.49 15.86 10.56
N ASN A 623 -48.40 16.77 10.89
CA ASN A 623 -48.06 18.05 11.52
C ASN A 623 -47.63 17.88 12.99
N LYS A 624 -48.21 16.93 13.73
CA LYS A 624 -47.82 16.62 15.11
C LYS A 624 -46.37 16.12 15.19
N SER A 625 -45.90 15.38 14.19
CA SER A 625 -44.49 14.93 14.11
C SER A 625 -43.50 16.09 13.98
N GLN A 626 -43.72 17.01 13.03
CA GLN A 626 -42.85 18.17 12.84
C GLN A 626 -42.83 19.11 14.07
N PHE A 627 -43.98 19.34 14.71
CA PHE A 627 -44.04 20.14 15.93
C PHE A 627 -43.28 19.51 17.11
N LYS A 628 -43.32 18.18 17.24
CA LYS A 628 -42.57 17.44 18.28
C LYS A 628 -41.05 17.57 18.05
N MET A 629 -40.60 17.49 16.80
CA MET A 629 -39.19 17.69 16.43
C MET A 629 -38.71 19.12 16.74
N ALA A 630 -39.53 20.14 16.44
CA ALA A 630 -39.22 21.54 16.75
C ALA A 630 -39.18 21.82 18.27
N LYS A 631 -40.04 21.17 19.08
CA LYS A 631 -40.03 21.29 20.54
C LYS A 631 -38.77 20.68 21.15
N ASN A 632 -38.36 19.50 20.66
CA ASN A 632 -37.10 18.86 21.07
C ASN A 632 -35.87 19.72 20.71
N LEU A 633 -35.87 20.38 19.56
CA LEU A 633 -34.79 21.29 19.15
C LEU A 633 -34.62 22.51 20.08
N LYS A 634 -35.68 22.94 20.78
CA LYS A 634 -35.59 23.98 21.82
C LYS A 634 -35.02 23.41 23.14
N ALA A 635 -35.43 22.22 23.56
CA ALA A 635 -34.91 21.59 24.79
C ALA A 635 -33.40 21.25 24.69
N VAL A 636 -32.93 20.80 23.52
CA VAL A 636 -31.50 20.59 23.26
C VAL A 636 -30.71 21.92 23.30
N LYS A 637 -31.34 23.05 22.95
CA LYS A 637 -30.70 24.38 23.03
C LYS A 637 -30.58 24.92 24.46
N SER A 638 -31.49 24.62 25.38
CA SER A 638 -31.32 25.02 26.80
C SER A 638 -30.25 24.18 27.48
N LEU A 639 -30.32 22.85 27.38
CA LEU A 639 -29.30 21.93 27.93
C LEU A 639 -27.90 22.22 27.37
N GLY A 640 -27.81 22.64 26.10
CA GLY A 640 -26.55 23.06 25.47
C GLY A 640 -26.00 24.43 25.91
N LEU A 641 -26.77 25.23 26.65
CA LEU A 641 -26.30 26.48 27.28
C LEU A 641 -25.82 26.22 28.70
N ASP A 642 -26.56 25.44 29.49
CA ASP A 642 -26.20 25.08 30.87
C ASP A 642 -24.83 24.37 30.93
N LEU A 643 -24.58 23.42 30.03
CA LEU A 643 -23.28 22.76 29.85
C LEU A 643 -22.14 23.72 29.48
N VAL A 644 -22.43 24.83 28.80
CA VAL A 644 -21.44 25.85 28.44
C VAL A 644 -21.13 26.77 29.61
N GLU A 645 -22.07 26.98 30.54
CA GLU A 645 -21.84 27.68 31.81
C GLU A 645 -21.02 26.79 32.76
N GLU A 646 -21.39 25.52 32.93
CA GLU A 646 -20.65 24.53 33.74
C GLU A 646 -19.21 24.36 33.24
N MET A 647 -18.99 24.36 31.91
CA MET A 647 -17.65 24.37 31.32
C MET A 647 -16.87 25.67 31.57
N LYS A 648 -17.52 26.84 31.69
CA LYS A 648 -16.84 28.08 32.11
C LYS A 648 -16.40 27.97 33.56
N GLU A 649 -17.25 27.45 34.45
CA GLU A 649 -16.93 27.29 35.87
C GLU A 649 -15.79 26.30 36.10
N LYS A 650 -15.87 25.08 35.55
CA LYS A 650 -14.77 24.10 35.65
C LYS A 650 -13.45 24.61 35.07
N LYS A 651 -13.50 25.48 34.05
CA LYS A 651 -12.32 26.16 33.49
C LYS A 651 -11.79 27.30 34.39
N LYS A 652 -12.66 27.90 35.21
CA LYS A 652 -12.34 28.89 36.26
C LYS A 652 -11.71 28.21 37.48
N GLU A 653 -12.27 27.09 37.92
CA GLU A 653 -11.71 26.21 38.97
C GLU A 653 -10.33 25.68 38.56
N MET A 654 -10.20 25.09 37.37
CA MET A 654 -8.93 24.58 36.87
C MET A 654 -7.87 25.67 36.71
N LYS A 655 -8.27 26.92 36.39
CA LYS A 655 -7.36 28.07 36.43
C LYS A 655 -6.92 28.40 37.87
N GLN A 656 -7.85 28.48 38.84
CA GLN A 656 -7.50 28.70 40.26
C GLN A 656 -6.63 27.58 40.84
N TRP A 657 -6.88 26.32 40.47
CA TRP A 657 -6.06 25.17 40.84
C TRP A 657 -4.63 25.29 40.30
N THR A 658 -4.48 25.70 39.04
CA THR A 658 -3.18 25.96 38.41
C THR A 658 -2.43 27.10 39.11
N GLU A 659 -3.12 28.20 39.41
CA GLU A 659 -2.57 29.38 40.09
C GLU A 659 -2.17 29.09 41.56
N ARG A 660 -2.80 28.11 42.23
CA ARG A 660 -2.42 27.63 43.56
C ARG A 660 -1.24 26.65 43.59
N LYS A 661 -0.92 25.97 42.47
CA LYS A 661 0.07 24.88 42.42
C LYS A 661 1.45 25.27 41.88
N VAL A 662 1.58 26.38 41.14
CA VAL A 662 2.86 26.82 40.55
C VAL A 662 3.07 28.33 40.70
N PRO A 663 3.65 28.81 41.81
CA PRO A 663 4.04 30.21 41.96
C PRO A 663 5.27 30.51 41.09
N GLY A 664 5.15 31.43 40.12
CA GLY A 664 6.33 32.04 39.46
C GLY A 664 6.17 32.45 37.99
N LEU A 665 5.26 31.83 37.22
CA LEU A 665 5.25 32.01 35.75
C LEU A 665 4.52 33.30 35.29
N LYS A 666 5.14 34.46 35.51
CA LYS A 666 4.70 35.73 34.90
C LYS A 666 4.91 35.69 33.37
N ARG A 667 3.94 36.23 32.64
CA ARG A 667 4.03 36.45 31.19
C ARG A 667 4.85 37.71 30.87
N THR A 668 5.73 37.62 29.89
CA THR A 668 6.16 38.74 29.05
C THR A 668 6.12 38.30 27.59
N GLY A 669 5.85 39.22 26.68
CA GLY A 669 5.88 38.97 25.24
C GLY A 669 6.45 40.18 24.50
N SER A 670 6.86 39.97 23.24
CA SER A 670 7.32 40.97 22.27
C SER A 670 8.34 42.02 22.72
N PHE A 671 9.52 42.03 22.10
CA PHE A 671 9.94 43.18 21.26
C PHE A 671 11.08 42.76 20.32
N ASP A 672 11.34 43.58 19.30
CA ASP A 672 12.39 43.41 18.29
C ASP A 672 13.70 44.12 18.65
N SER A 673 14.74 43.84 17.85
CA SER A 673 15.94 44.66 17.55
C SER A 673 17.05 44.88 18.60
N GLU A 674 18.27 44.77 18.10
CA GLU A 674 19.53 45.47 18.42
C GLU A 674 19.84 45.91 19.86
N LEU A 675 20.90 45.32 20.42
CA LEU A 675 22.11 46.06 20.83
C LEU A 675 23.26 45.05 21.05
N GLY A 676 24.51 45.47 20.80
CA GLY A 676 25.70 44.64 21.01
C GLY A 676 26.81 45.42 21.70
N LEU A 677 27.62 44.72 22.51
CA LEU A 677 28.88 45.09 23.20
C LEU A 677 29.30 43.83 24.01
N SER A 678 30.56 43.51 24.34
CA SER A 678 31.84 43.53 23.58
C SER A 678 32.93 42.85 24.43
N HIS A 679 33.70 41.93 23.83
CA HIS A 679 35.04 41.45 24.25
C HIS A 679 35.27 40.81 25.65
N SER A 680 35.48 39.48 25.64
CA SER A 680 36.78 38.82 25.96
C SER A 680 36.60 37.31 25.65
N SER A 681 37.39 36.57 24.86
CA SER A 681 38.86 36.39 24.74
C SER A 681 39.52 35.78 25.99
N ASN A 682 40.08 34.57 25.99
CA ASN A 682 40.17 33.49 24.98
C ASN A 682 40.09 32.13 25.71
N ASP A 683 39.72 31.07 25.00
CA ASP A 683 40.46 29.79 24.96
C ASP A 683 39.78 28.83 23.95
N GLU A 684 40.59 28.03 23.25
CA GLU A 684 40.16 27.29 22.06
C GLU A 684 40.05 25.76 22.27
N GLU A 685 39.52 25.08 21.25
CA GLU A 685 39.59 23.63 21.01
C GLU A 685 39.20 22.62 22.12
N GLN A 686 38.00 22.02 21.99
CA GLN A 686 37.86 20.55 21.80
C GLN A 686 36.44 20.10 21.41
N HIS A 687 36.06 20.29 20.14
CA HIS A 687 34.82 19.74 19.58
C HIS A 687 35.03 18.38 18.87
N ILE A 688 35.09 17.28 19.64
CA ILE A 688 35.19 15.92 19.09
C ILE A 688 33.91 15.09 19.37
N ARG A 689 33.24 14.74 18.26
CA ARG A 689 32.23 13.67 18.03
C ARG A 689 31.63 12.94 19.27
N PRO A 690 30.33 13.14 19.59
CA PRO A 690 29.64 12.38 20.64
C PRO A 690 29.16 10.96 20.24
N GLU A 691 29.40 10.48 19.01
CA GLU A 691 28.90 9.18 18.51
C GLU A 691 29.48 7.96 19.26
N GLY A 692 30.63 8.09 19.93
CA GLY A 692 31.31 6.96 20.58
C GLY A 692 30.82 6.57 21.99
N LYS A 693 30.14 7.47 22.71
CA LYS A 693 29.96 7.30 24.17
C LYS A 693 28.78 6.40 24.59
N ALA A 694 27.73 6.32 23.76
CA ALA A 694 26.50 5.56 24.04
C ALA A 694 26.75 4.03 24.17
N LYS A 695 27.58 3.45 23.29
CA LYS A 695 27.94 2.01 23.31
C LYS A 695 28.59 1.55 24.62
N SER A 696 29.04 2.47 25.47
CA SER A 696 29.93 2.12 26.58
C SER A 696 29.23 1.56 27.82
N LEU A 697 27.96 1.86 28.11
CA LEU A 697 27.39 1.58 29.44
C LEU A 697 26.92 0.12 29.59
N LEU A 698 26.14 -0.42 28.64
CA LEU A 698 25.73 -1.83 28.63
C LEU A 698 26.95 -2.75 28.50
N TYR A 699 27.85 -2.48 27.54
CA TYR A 699 29.08 -3.26 27.36
C TYR A 699 29.99 -3.24 28.60
N LYS A 700 30.09 -2.12 29.33
CA LYS A 700 30.79 -2.06 30.63
C LYS A 700 30.06 -2.86 31.72
N ARG A 701 28.73 -2.88 31.78
CA ARG A 701 27.96 -3.73 32.71
C ARG A 701 28.22 -5.22 32.43
N LEU A 702 27.97 -5.66 31.20
CA LEU A 702 28.16 -7.04 30.75
C LEU A 702 29.60 -7.53 31.02
N ARG A 703 30.62 -6.75 30.60
CA ARG A 703 32.04 -7.09 30.80
C ARG A 703 32.42 -7.15 32.29
N ARG A 704 31.82 -6.34 33.17
CA ARG A 704 31.97 -6.43 34.64
C ARG A 704 31.29 -7.68 35.21
N ARG A 705 30.08 -8.01 34.72
CA ARG A 705 29.26 -9.14 35.18
C ARG A 705 29.89 -10.49 34.80
N ILE A 706 30.37 -10.63 33.55
CA ILE A 706 31.19 -11.77 33.08
C ILE A 706 32.44 -11.91 33.94
N LYS A 707 33.23 -10.83 34.15
CA LYS A 707 34.45 -10.90 34.98
C LYS A 707 34.18 -11.32 36.43
N ARG A 708 33.07 -10.88 37.03
CA ARG A 708 32.66 -11.33 38.38
C ARG A 708 32.31 -12.82 38.40
N ARG A 709 31.56 -13.31 37.41
CA ARG A 709 31.07 -14.70 37.36
C ARG A 709 32.17 -15.70 36.99
N ALA A 710 33.13 -15.31 36.16
CA ALA A 710 34.35 -16.06 35.93
C ALA A 710 35.20 -16.17 37.23
N LYS A 711 35.28 -15.09 38.02
CA LYS A 711 35.99 -15.11 39.31
C LYS A 711 35.26 -15.94 40.38
N SER A 712 33.91 -16.02 40.36
CA SER A 712 33.16 -16.85 41.30
C SER A 712 33.10 -18.34 40.92
N LYS A 713 33.26 -18.69 39.64
CA LYS A 713 33.42 -20.09 39.17
C LYS A 713 34.89 -20.58 39.22
N GLY A 714 35.73 -20.00 40.08
CA GLY A 714 37.09 -20.48 40.39
C GLY A 714 38.18 -20.32 39.32
N ASN A 715 37.83 -19.97 38.07
CA ASN A 715 38.69 -20.14 36.89
C ASN A 715 39.85 -19.12 36.69
N ILE A 716 40.47 -18.62 37.78
CA ILE A 716 41.75 -17.88 37.71
C ILE A 716 42.64 -18.24 38.93
N GLY A 717 43.23 -19.43 38.88
CA GLY A 717 44.46 -19.84 39.58
C GLY A 717 45.40 -20.50 38.57
N HIS A 718 46.71 -20.47 38.77
CA HIS A 718 47.75 -20.84 37.77
C HIS A 718 47.35 -21.98 36.81
N LEU A 719 47.05 -21.60 35.56
CA LEU A 719 46.77 -22.54 34.46
C LEU A 719 48.03 -22.77 33.63
N THR A 720 48.28 -24.02 33.25
CA THR A 720 49.40 -24.42 32.38
C THR A 720 49.07 -24.14 30.91
N LYS A 721 49.92 -24.59 29.98
CA LYS A 721 49.65 -24.43 28.53
C LYS A 721 48.47 -25.29 28.05
N GLU A 722 48.22 -26.43 28.69
CA GLU A 722 47.26 -27.44 28.21
C GLU A 722 45.82 -27.14 28.68
N ASP A 723 45.66 -26.50 29.85
CA ASP A 723 44.36 -26.06 30.40
C ASP A 723 43.63 -25.00 29.56
N ARG A 724 44.29 -24.44 28.54
CA ARG A 724 43.74 -23.37 27.69
C ARG A 724 42.61 -23.82 26.76
N VAL A 725 42.45 -25.13 26.52
CA VAL A 725 41.43 -25.66 25.62
C VAL A 725 40.10 -25.94 26.33
N SER A 726 40.11 -26.29 27.62
CA SER A 726 38.89 -26.50 28.42
C SER A 726 38.32 -25.17 28.97
N SER A 727 39.20 -24.26 29.37
CA SER A 727 38.84 -22.97 29.99
C SER A 727 38.17 -21.97 29.02
N THR A 728 38.46 -22.05 27.71
CA THR A 728 37.79 -21.24 26.68
C THR A 728 36.31 -21.60 26.52
N GLY A 729 35.96 -22.88 26.50
CA GLY A 729 34.57 -23.35 26.50
C GLY A 729 33.79 -22.84 27.72
N SER A 730 34.39 -22.95 28.91
CA SER A 730 33.81 -22.43 30.16
C SER A 730 33.53 -20.92 30.11
N LEU A 731 34.47 -20.12 29.58
CA LEU A 731 34.29 -18.67 29.41
C LEU A 731 33.22 -18.31 28.36
N ILE A 732 33.11 -19.09 27.29
CA ILE A 732 32.09 -18.94 26.25
C ILE A 732 30.69 -19.24 26.83
N ASP A 733 30.54 -20.27 27.65
CA ASP A 733 29.24 -20.59 28.27
C ASP A 733 28.86 -19.61 29.39
N ILE A 734 29.83 -19.08 30.16
CA ILE A 734 29.61 -17.95 31.08
C ILE A 734 29.19 -16.69 30.31
N HIS A 735 29.69 -16.47 29.10
CA HIS A 735 29.25 -15.37 28.24
C HIS A 735 27.78 -15.55 27.83
N LYS A 736 27.40 -16.75 27.35
CA LYS A 736 26.00 -17.08 27.00
C LYS A 736 25.07 -16.92 28.20
N GLU A 737 25.43 -17.48 29.36
CA GLU A 737 24.67 -17.33 30.62
C GLU A 737 24.38 -15.85 30.93
N VAL A 738 25.43 -15.01 30.94
CA VAL A 738 25.31 -13.60 31.35
C VAL A 738 24.57 -12.76 30.32
N VAL A 739 24.69 -13.05 29.02
CA VAL A 739 23.92 -12.32 28.00
C VAL A 739 22.46 -12.79 27.97
N GLN A 740 22.18 -14.08 28.15
CA GLN A 740 20.80 -14.56 28.29
C GLN A 740 20.14 -13.98 29.56
N GLU A 741 20.87 -13.81 30.66
CA GLU A 741 20.39 -13.06 31.83
C GLU A 741 20.05 -11.59 31.51
N GLU A 742 20.87 -10.89 30.71
CA GLU A 742 20.56 -9.50 30.35
C GLU A 742 19.49 -9.38 29.24
N ILE A 743 19.26 -10.41 28.41
CA ILE A 743 18.10 -10.48 27.50
C ILE A 743 16.81 -10.74 28.29
N ASN A 744 16.83 -11.70 29.21
CA ASN A 744 15.70 -12.00 30.09
C ASN A 744 15.36 -10.83 31.04
N SER A 745 16.20 -9.80 31.08
CA SER A 745 16.10 -8.57 31.89
C SER A 745 15.40 -7.41 31.17
N VAL A 746 15.12 -7.51 29.86
CA VAL A 746 14.58 -6.39 29.05
C VAL A 746 13.11 -6.66 28.69
N HIS A 747 12.27 -5.64 28.83
CA HIS A 747 10.85 -5.69 28.44
C HIS A 747 10.67 -5.84 26.93
N LEU A 748 9.69 -6.65 26.53
CA LEU A 748 9.28 -6.78 25.12
C LEU A 748 8.22 -5.74 24.71
N TRP A 749 7.40 -5.26 25.65
CA TRP A 749 6.38 -4.23 25.42
C TRP A 749 6.65 -3.06 26.37
N LEU A 750 7.21 -1.96 25.84
CA LEU A 750 7.62 -0.79 26.61
C LEU A 750 6.49 0.24 26.71
N GLY A 751 6.12 0.61 27.94
CA GLY A 751 5.15 1.69 28.20
C GLY A 751 3.77 1.42 27.59
N LYS A 752 3.30 2.36 26.75
CA LYS A 752 1.98 2.32 26.09
C LYS A 752 1.80 1.17 25.11
N ASP A 753 2.86 0.41 24.87
CA ASP A 753 2.84 -0.80 24.06
C ASP A 753 2.40 -2.06 24.85
N TYR A 754 2.45 -2.02 26.19
CA TYR A 754 1.86 -3.04 27.06
C TYR A 754 0.39 -2.70 27.30
N VAL A 755 -0.51 -3.37 26.57
CA VAL A 755 -1.92 -3.00 26.46
C VAL A 755 -2.88 -4.13 26.81
N ASN A 756 -4.06 -3.78 27.31
CA ASN A 756 -5.22 -4.67 27.39
C ASN A 756 -6.47 -3.84 27.04
N TRP A 757 -6.87 -3.89 25.77
CA TRP A 757 -7.88 -2.99 25.18
C TRP A 757 -9.27 -3.10 25.83
N ILE A 758 -9.62 -4.25 26.40
CA ILE A 758 -10.88 -4.43 27.13
C ILE A 758 -10.79 -3.77 28.52
N THR A 759 -9.65 -3.90 29.19
CA THR A 759 -9.42 -3.29 30.50
C THR A 759 -9.34 -1.77 30.42
N LYS A 760 -8.61 -1.22 29.43
CA LYS A 760 -8.40 0.23 29.28
C LYS A 760 -7.85 0.60 27.89
N ASP A 761 -8.43 1.62 27.26
CA ASP A 761 -7.92 2.21 26.02
C ASP A 761 -6.68 3.11 26.26
N LEU A 762 -5.96 3.43 25.17
CA LEU A 762 -4.82 4.34 25.27
C LEU A 762 -5.24 5.79 25.50
N TYR A 763 -4.67 6.37 26.55
CA TYR A 763 -4.67 7.79 26.88
C TYR A 763 -3.24 8.34 26.85
N ASP A 764 -3.08 9.66 26.74
CA ASP A 764 -1.79 10.38 26.75
C ASP A 764 -0.67 9.73 25.91
N PRO A 765 -0.83 9.53 24.58
CA PRO A 765 0.21 8.95 23.73
C PRO A 765 1.50 9.81 23.65
N GLN A 766 1.45 11.06 24.14
CA GLN A 766 2.61 11.93 24.36
C GLN A 766 3.59 11.41 25.42
N MET A 767 3.18 10.44 26.25
CA MET A 767 4.04 9.73 27.20
C MET A 767 4.19 8.26 26.76
N PRO A 768 5.00 7.96 25.73
CA PRO A 768 5.05 6.64 25.10
C PRO A 768 5.62 5.53 25.99
N PHE A 769 6.56 5.87 26.88
CA PHE A 769 7.26 4.89 27.74
C PHE A 769 6.64 4.71 29.14
N ASN A 770 5.46 5.30 29.38
CA ASN A 770 4.67 5.05 30.60
C ASN A 770 3.62 3.97 30.31
N ASP A 771 3.41 3.03 31.23
CA ASP A 771 2.40 1.98 31.04
C ASP A 771 0.96 2.54 31.08
N THR A 772 0.04 1.92 30.33
CA THR A 772 -1.41 2.25 30.34
C THR A 772 -2.15 1.56 31.50
N VAL A 773 -1.73 0.33 31.79
CA VAL A 773 -2.25 -0.58 32.81
C VAL A 773 -1.07 -1.09 33.66
N ASN A 774 -1.29 -1.41 34.94
CA ASN A 774 -0.19 -1.86 35.78
C ASN A 774 0.24 -3.29 35.40
N ARG A 775 1.40 -3.43 34.75
CA ARG A 775 1.94 -4.74 34.33
C ARG A 775 2.20 -5.75 35.47
N HIS A 776 2.14 -5.33 36.73
CA HIS A 776 2.22 -6.20 37.90
C HIS A 776 0.86 -6.78 38.35
N GLN A 777 -0.25 -6.28 37.80
CA GLN A 777 -1.63 -6.61 38.20
C GLN A 777 -2.53 -6.99 37.02
N THR A 778 -2.24 -6.46 35.82
CA THR A 778 -3.01 -6.67 34.60
C THR A 778 -2.13 -7.40 33.56
N PRO A 779 -2.53 -8.58 33.05
CA PRO A 779 -1.89 -9.18 31.90
C PRO A 779 -2.14 -8.33 30.64
N ARG A 780 -1.17 -8.26 29.72
CA ARG A 780 -1.46 -7.73 28.38
C ARG A 780 -2.44 -8.65 27.66
N MET A 781 -3.26 -8.10 26.77
CA MET A 781 -4.06 -8.89 25.84
C MET A 781 -3.20 -9.20 24.60
N PRO A 782 -2.96 -10.47 24.25
CA PRO A 782 -2.26 -10.82 23.03
C PRO A 782 -2.98 -10.39 21.76
N TRP A 783 -2.22 -10.27 20.69
CA TRP A 783 -2.69 -9.78 19.40
C TRP A 783 -2.27 -10.76 18.30
N HIS A 784 -3.26 -11.44 17.72
CA HIS A 784 -3.07 -12.42 16.64
C HIS A 784 -3.58 -11.82 15.33
N ASP A 785 -2.71 -11.74 14.32
CA ASP A 785 -2.98 -10.93 13.13
C ASP A 785 -2.19 -11.42 11.90
N ILE A 786 -2.62 -11.00 10.71
CA ILE A 786 -2.11 -11.48 9.43
C ILE A 786 -1.71 -10.29 8.53
N SER A 787 -0.56 -10.42 7.88
CA SER A 787 -0.17 -9.52 6.78
C SER A 787 0.57 -10.26 5.69
N LEU A 788 0.46 -9.75 4.46
CA LEU A 788 1.08 -10.26 3.25
C LEU A 788 2.09 -9.24 2.70
N TYR A 789 3.17 -9.74 2.12
CA TYR A 789 4.14 -8.99 1.32
C TYR A 789 4.05 -9.42 -0.13
N VAL A 790 4.17 -8.45 -1.06
CA VAL A 790 4.35 -8.67 -2.50
C VAL A 790 5.35 -7.69 -3.10
N GLU A 791 5.92 -8.04 -4.26
CA GLU A 791 6.89 -7.22 -4.97
C GLU A 791 6.59 -7.04 -6.46
N GLY A 792 7.27 -6.09 -7.10
CA GLY A 792 7.17 -5.83 -8.53
C GLY A 792 5.81 -5.24 -8.94
N PRO A 793 5.15 -5.75 -9.99
CA PRO A 793 3.88 -5.20 -10.49
C PRO A 793 2.78 -5.08 -9.42
N ALA A 794 2.58 -6.08 -8.58
CA ALA A 794 1.55 -6.06 -7.53
C ALA A 794 1.80 -4.94 -6.49
N ALA A 795 3.06 -4.74 -6.10
CA ALA A 795 3.46 -3.64 -5.23
C ALA A 795 3.22 -2.26 -5.88
N ARG A 796 3.28 -2.15 -7.21
CA ARG A 796 2.92 -0.92 -7.95
C ARG A 796 1.43 -0.68 -8.02
N ASP A 797 0.59 -1.72 -8.06
CA ASP A 797 -0.86 -1.54 -7.99
C ASP A 797 -1.27 -1.00 -6.61
N ALA A 798 -0.68 -1.52 -5.52
CA ALA A 798 -0.82 -0.95 -4.18
C ALA A 798 -0.28 0.50 -4.09
N ALA A 799 0.89 0.77 -4.69
CA ALA A 799 1.43 2.13 -4.79
C ALA A 799 0.49 3.08 -5.55
N ARG A 800 -0.16 2.59 -6.62
CA ARG A 800 -1.13 3.33 -7.44
C ARG A 800 -2.38 3.69 -6.63
N HIS A 801 -2.83 2.83 -5.72
CA HIS A 801 -3.89 3.17 -4.75
C HIS A 801 -3.45 4.28 -3.79
N PHE A 802 -2.26 4.18 -3.20
CA PHE A 802 -1.71 5.24 -2.34
C PHE A 802 -1.62 6.59 -3.09
N ILE A 803 -1.09 6.57 -4.31
CA ILE A 803 -0.91 7.75 -5.16
C ILE A 803 -2.26 8.39 -5.51
N LEU A 804 -3.30 7.60 -5.77
CA LEU A 804 -4.67 8.09 -5.99
C LEU A 804 -5.17 8.84 -4.74
N ARG A 805 -5.18 8.20 -3.58
CA ARG A 805 -5.64 8.79 -2.31
C ARG A 805 -4.84 10.03 -1.92
N TRP A 806 -3.51 9.97 -1.99
CA TRP A 806 -2.64 11.12 -1.72
C TRP A 806 -2.97 12.32 -2.61
N ASN A 807 -3.14 12.08 -3.91
CA ASN A 807 -3.45 13.13 -4.88
C ASN A 807 -4.88 13.69 -4.72
N ALA A 808 -5.84 12.90 -4.26
CA ALA A 808 -7.18 13.34 -3.87
C ALA A 808 -7.14 14.25 -2.63
N VAL A 809 -6.63 13.73 -1.49
CA VAL A 809 -6.50 14.47 -0.22
C VAL A 809 -5.65 15.73 -0.38
N LYS A 810 -4.60 15.69 -1.22
CA LYS A 810 -3.85 16.90 -1.61
C LYS A 810 -4.72 17.90 -2.38
N SER A 811 -5.51 17.46 -3.35
CA SER A 811 -6.33 18.34 -4.20
C SER A 811 -7.45 19.04 -3.44
N GLU A 812 -7.94 18.42 -2.37
CA GLU A 812 -8.89 18.96 -1.41
C GLU A 812 -8.20 19.91 -0.42
N LYS A 813 -7.33 19.38 0.46
CA LYS A 813 -6.91 20.06 1.70
C LYS A 813 -5.69 20.97 1.54
N VAL A 814 -4.73 20.57 0.70
CA VAL A 814 -3.39 21.22 0.61
C VAL A 814 -2.98 21.52 -0.84
N LYS A 815 -3.96 21.86 -1.66
CA LYS A 815 -3.88 22.06 -3.12
C LYS A 815 -2.78 23.05 -3.53
N ASN A 816 -2.77 24.21 -2.88
CA ASN A 816 -1.82 25.29 -3.14
C ASN A 816 -0.52 25.17 -2.33
N ASN A 817 -0.45 24.27 -1.33
CA ASN A 817 0.74 24.10 -0.51
C ASN A 817 1.80 23.29 -1.29
N GLU A 818 2.96 23.89 -1.47
CA GLU A 818 4.05 23.34 -2.29
C GLU A 818 4.99 22.43 -1.47
N ARG A 819 4.90 22.39 -0.13
CA ARG A 819 5.62 21.43 0.74
C ARG A 819 5.16 19.98 0.53
N TYR A 820 3.92 19.79 0.04
CA TYR A 820 3.32 18.50 -0.29
C TYR A 820 3.25 18.36 -1.82
N PRO A 821 4.04 17.48 -2.46
CA PRO A 821 4.00 17.27 -3.91
C PRO A 821 2.74 16.48 -4.33
N TYR A 822 2.44 16.50 -5.64
CA TYR A 822 1.64 15.44 -6.27
C TYR A 822 2.55 14.24 -6.53
N LEU A 823 2.08 13.02 -6.29
CA LEU A 823 2.81 11.78 -6.56
C LEU A 823 2.41 11.19 -7.91
N ILE A 824 3.29 10.37 -8.49
CA ILE A 824 3.11 9.73 -9.80
C ILE A 824 3.60 8.28 -9.78
N PRO A 825 2.96 7.35 -10.51
CA PRO A 825 3.43 5.96 -10.61
C PRO A 825 4.78 5.85 -11.31
N LYS A 826 5.59 4.87 -10.90
CA LYS A 826 6.74 4.38 -11.67
C LYS A 826 6.27 3.43 -12.79
N THR A 827 7.09 3.27 -13.83
CA THR A 827 6.81 2.33 -14.93
C THR A 827 6.69 0.89 -14.43
N TYR A 828 5.83 0.10 -15.07
CA TYR A 828 5.67 -1.32 -14.76
C TYR A 828 6.82 -2.19 -15.32
N LYS A 829 7.69 -1.63 -16.19
CA LYS A 829 8.81 -2.31 -16.85
C LYS A 829 10.17 -1.74 -16.40
N PRO A 830 10.69 -2.11 -15.22
CA PRO A 830 11.97 -1.59 -14.71
C PRO A 830 13.16 -2.20 -15.48
N SER A 831 14.23 -1.43 -15.66
CA SER A 831 15.49 -1.93 -16.25
C SER A 831 16.34 -2.76 -15.29
N SER A 832 16.04 -2.69 -14.00
CA SER A 832 16.74 -3.39 -12.93
C SER A 832 15.80 -3.51 -11.72
N PHE A 833 15.62 -4.71 -11.19
CA PHE A 833 15.00 -4.94 -9.89
C PHE A 833 16.08 -4.81 -8.80
N LEU A 834 15.70 -4.39 -7.59
CA LEU A 834 16.58 -4.59 -6.43
C LEU A 834 16.77 -6.10 -6.20
N PRO A 835 17.95 -6.55 -5.74
CA PRO A 835 18.14 -7.95 -5.34
C PRO A 835 17.09 -8.38 -4.31
N SER A 836 16.73 -9.66 -4.34
CA SER A 836 15.76 -10.24 -3.40
C SER A 836 16.30 -10.26 -1.97
N VAL A 837 16.03 -9.20 -1.19
CA VAL A 837 16.53 -9.08 0.19
C VAL A 837 15.81 -10.06 1.14
N LEU A 838 14.49 -10.19 1.02
CA LEU A 838 13.70 -11.12 1.84
C LEU A 838 13.87 -12.56 1.33
N GLN A 839 14.07 -13.47 2.27
CA GLN A 839 14.14 -14.92 2.04
C GLN A 839 12.74 -15.56 2.09
N LEU A 840 12.62 -16.79 1.60
CA LEU A 840 11.39 -17.60 1.57
C LEU A 840 10.17 -16.82 1.03
N LYS A 841 10.13 -16.66 -0.30
CA LYS A 841 8.97 -16.14 -1.04
C LYS A 841 8.49 -17.21 -2.02
N HIS A 842 7.18 -17.34 -2.15
CA HIS A 842 6.54 -18.24 -3.10
C HIS A 842 6.17 -17.50 -4.38
N LYS A 843 6.21 -18.19 -5.52
CA LYS A 843 5.75 -17.63 -6.80
C LYS A 843 4.24 -17.82 -6.92
N VAL A 844 3.54 -16.71 -7.10
CA VAL A 844 2.08 -16.65 -7.04
C VAL A 844 1.50 -15.75 -8.13
N LYS A 845 0.21 -15.94 -8.41
CA LYS A 845 -0.60 -14.91 -9.03
C LYS A 845 -1.18 -14.04 -7.92
N CYS A 846 -0.97 -12.72 -7.99
CA CYS A 846 -1.52 -11.76 -7.04
C CYS A 846 -2.46 -10.79 -7.75
N GLN A 847 -3.58 -10.39 -7.12
CA GLN A 847 -4.37 -9.24 -7.54
C GLN A 847 -4.65 -8.36 -6.31
N VAL A 848 -4.46 -7.04 -6.46
CA VAL A 848 -4.84 -6.06 -5.43
C VAL A 848 -6.34 -5.82 -5.50
N LEU A 849 -6.99 -5.81 -4.33
CA LEU A 849 -8.41 -5.58 -4.14
C LEU A 849 -8.61 -4.41 -3.16
N ARG A 850 -9.76 -3.74 -3.20
CA ARG A 850 -10.06 -2.63 -2.29
C ARG A 850 -11.55 -2.36 -2.10
N SER A 851 -11.83 -1.67 -1.00
CA SER A 851 -13.08 -0.92 -0.78
C SER A 851 -12.76 0.58 -0.90
N LEU A 852 -13.42 1.28 -1.83
CA LEU A 852 -13.15 2.69 -2.09
C LEU A 852 -14.34 3.40 -2.77
N GLY A 853 -14.53 4.68 -2.47
CA GLY A 853 -15.54 5.52 -3.15
C GLY A 853 -15.20 7.01 -3.13
N ILE A 854 -16.23 7.84 -3.33
CA ILE A 854 -16.07 9.29 -3.57
C ILE A 854 -15.44 10.04 -2.40
N TRP A 855 -15.78 9.68 -1.16
CA TRP A 855 -15.22 10.35 0.01
C TRP A 855 -13.76 9.91 0.29
N SER A 856 -13.44 8.63 0.09
CA SER A 856 -12.16 8.03 0.52
C SER A 856 -11.06 8.08 -0.54
N GLY A 857 -11.43 8.02 -1.82
CA GLY A 857 -10.53 8.03 -2.96
C GLY A 857 -10.74 9.18 -3.94
N GLY A 858 -11.81 9.97 -3.79
CA GLY A 858 -12.18 11.00 -4.75
C GLY A 858 -12.65 10.45 -6.10
N VAL A 859 -13.21 9.24 -6.14
CA VAL A 859 -13.70 8.54 -7.34
C VAL A 859 -15.22 8.38 -7.32
N ASN A 860 -15.89 8.61 -8.44
CA ASN A 860 -17.36 8.56 -8.53
C ASN A 860 -17.92 7.14 -8.40
N ASP A 861 -17.25 6.16 -9.02
CA ASP A 861 -17.62 4.75 -8.93
C ASP A 861 -17.21 4.18 -7.56
N ILE A 862 -18.11 3.40 -6.96
CA ILE A 862 -17.84 2.66 -5.72
C ILE A 862 -17.22 1.31 -6.09
N GLU A 863 -16.00 1.07 -5.61
CA GLU A 863 -15.33 -0.22 -5.74
C GLU A 863 -15.48 -1.03 -4.45
N ARG A 864 -15.84 -2.31 -4.61
CA ARG A 864 -16.01 -3.31 -3.56
C ARG A 864 -15.39 -4.65 -3.98
N SER A 865 -14.20 -4.58 -4.57
CA SER A 865 -13.56 -5.73 -5.22
C SER A 865 -13.17 -6.82 -4.22
N ILE A 866 -12.97 -6.47 -2.95
CA ILE A 866 -12.80 -7.40 -1.83
C ILE A 866 -14.05 -8.29 -1.64
N TYR A 867 -15.23 -7.69 -1.47
CA TYR A 867 -16.49 -8.43 -1.33
C TYR A 867 -16.72 -9.38 -2.51
N ASN A 868 -16.49 -8.89 -3.73
CA ASN A 868 -16.63 -9.70 -4.94
C ASN A 868 -15.66 -10.90 -4.98
N ALA A 869 -14.46 -10.77 -4.40
CA ALA A 869 -13.49 -11.86 -4.29
C ALA A 869 -13.84 -12.86 -3.18
N TYR A 870 -14.28 -12.38 -2.00
CA TYR A 870 -14.78 -13.24 -0.93
C TYR A 870 -15.96 -14.10 -1.43
N VAL A 871 -16.91 -13.50 -2.15
CA VAL A 871 -18.06 -14.22 -2.75
C VAL A 871 -17.63 -15.25 -3.80
N ASP A 872 -16.62 -14.94 -4.63
CA ASP A 872 -16.09 -15.88 -5.64
C ASP A 872 -15.37 -17.06 -4.98
N ALA A 873 -14.49 -16.80 -4.02
CA ALA A 873 -13.76 -17.83 -3.28
C ALA A 873 -14.70 -18.79 -2.52
N ILE A 874 -15.71 -18.27 -1.81
CA ILE A 874 -16.69 -19.08 -1.08
C ILE A 874 -17.51 -19.99 -2.02
N LYS A 875 -17.89 -19.49 -3.21
CA LYS A 875 -18.64 -20.29 -4.20
C LYS A 875 -17.78 -21.36 -4.87
N ASN A 876 -16.52 -21.04 -5.14
CA ASN A 876 -15.65 -21.93 -5.92
C ASN A 876 -14.95 -23.00 -5.06
N ALA A 877 -14.86 -22.82 -3.74
CA ALA A 877 -14.28 -23.78 -2.79
C ALA A 877 -14.83 -25.22 -2.95
N LYS A 878 -13.96 -26.23 -2.86
CA LYS A 878 -14.29 -27.65 -3.10
C LYS A 878 -14.07 -28.56 -1.90
N HIS A 879 -13.17 -28.21 -1.00
CA HIS A 879 -12.76 -29.05 0.14
C HIS A 879 -12.95 -28.33 1.47
N TYR A 880 -12.41 -27.12 1.63
CA TYR A 880 -12.66 -26.34 2.83
C TYR A 880 -12.49 -24.82 2.64
N ILE A 881 -13.08 -24.09 3.58
CA ILE A 881 -12.83 -22.67 3.80
C ILE A 881 -12.32 -22.51 5.23
N TYR A 882 -11.23 -21.78 5.42
CA TYR A 882 -10.73 -21.38 6.73
C TYR A 882 -10.75 -19.86 6.83
N ILE A 883 -11.37 -19.35 7.88
CA ILE A 883 -11.60 -17.92 8.11
C ILE A 883 -11.02 -17.53 9.47
N GLU A 884 -10.15 -16.53 9.50
CA GLU A 884 -9.91 -15.74 10.71
C GLU A 884 -10.42 -14.32 10.47
N ASN A 885 -11.29 -13.81 11.35
CA ASN A 885 -11.75 -12.43 11.22
C ASN A 885 -12.09 -11.78 12.56
N GLN A 886 -11.80 -10.48 12.69
CA GLN A 886 -12.12 -9.64 13.86
C GLN A 886 -13.64 -9.54 14.19
N PHE A 887 -14.51 -10.03 13.31
CA PHE A 887 -15.55 -9.33 12.55
C PHE A 887 -16.36 -10.42 11.85
N PHE A 888 -17.56 -10.81 12.29
CA PHE A 888 -18.48 -11.65 11.49
C PHE A 888 -19.90 -11.12 11.58
N ILE A 889 -20.15 -10.00 10.88
CA ILE A 889 -21.43 -9.31 10.78
C ILE A 889 -21.88 -9.39 9.32
N THR A 890 -22.82 -10.28 9.03
CA THR A 890 -23.19 -10.65 7.67
C THR A 890 -24.55 -11.35 7.61
N SER A 891 -25.31 -11.12 6.54
CA SER A 891 -26.65 -11.66 6.38
C SER A 891 -26.65 -13.07 5.76
N ALA A 892 -27.47 -13.97 6.32
CA ALA A 892 -27.78 -15.27 5.72
C ALA A 892 -29.09 -15.27 4.89
N SER A 893 -29.79 -14.14 4.79
CA SER A 893 -30.94 -13.95 3.90
C SER A 893 -30.73 -12.81 2.90
N ILE A 894 -31.44 -12.86 1.76
CA ILE A 894 -31.44 -11.77 0.75
C ILE A 894 -32.68 -10.91 1.00
N GLY A 895 -32.49 -9.60 1.23
CA GLY A 895 -33.60 -8.67 1.43
C GLY A 895 -33.18 -7.27 1.87
N LYS A 896 -34.14 -6.48 2.34
CA LYS A 896 -33.89 -5.21 3.05
C LYS A 896 -33.65 -5.51 4.54
N ASN A 897 -32.42 -5.89 4.86
CA ASN A 897 -31.97 -6.18 6.23
C ASN A 897 -31.20 -4.99 6.83
N GLU A 898 -30.93 -5.01 8.13
CA GLU A 898 -30.03 -4.04 8.79
C GLU A 898 -28.57 -4.20 8.31
N VAL A 899 -28.16 -5.43 7.97
CA VAL A 899 -26.85 -5.78 7.40
C VAL A 899 -27.02 -6.12 5.92
N VAL A 900 -26.21 -5.54 5.04
CA VAL A 900 -26.41 -5.59 3.57
C VAL A 900 -25.49 -6.60 2.87
N ASN A 901 -24.33 -6.92 3.43
CA ASN A 901 -23.42 -7.93 2.89
C ASN A 901 -23.94 -9.36 3.16
N ASN A 902 -23.88 -10.23 2.14
CA ASN A 902 -24.53 -11.55 2.16
C ASN A 902 -23.52 -12.73 2.16
N LEU A 903 -22.39 -12.60 2.86
CA LEU A 903 -21.36 -13.65 2.91
C LEU A 903 -21.85 -14.90 3.67
N ALA A 904 -22.62 -14.76 4.75
CA ALA A 904 -23.23 -15.91 5.42
C ALA A 904 -24.22 -16.65 4.51
N TYR A 905 -24.98 -15.96 3.64
CA TYR A 905 -25.84 -16.60 2.65
C TYR A 905 -25.02 -17.43 1.63
N HIS A 906 -23.85 -16.94 1.22
CA HIS A 906 -22.96 -17.69 0.33
C HIS A 906 -22.30 -18.90 1.02
N LEU A 907 -21.91 -18.78 2.30
CA LEU A 907 -21.43 -19.92 3.11
C LEU A 907 -22.52 -20.97 3.31
N TYR A 908 -23.74 -20.56 3.66
CA TYR A 908 -24.92 -21.42 3.76
C TYR A 908 -25.15 -22.20 2.46
N ASN A 909 -25.19 -21.52 1.32
CA ASN A 909 -25.40 -22.16 0.02
C ASN A 909 -24.30 -23.18 -0.33
N ARG A 910 -23.02 -22.90 -0.04
CA ARG A 910 -21.93 -23.84 -0.33
C ARG A 910 -21.98 -25.08 0.58
N ILE A 911 -22.32 -24.91 1.87
CA ILE A 911 -22.55 -26.02 2.78
C ILE A 911 -23.78 -26.85 2.35
N LEU A 912 -24.86 -26.20 1.93
CA LEU A 912 -26.08 -26.85 1.41
C LEU A 912 -25.80 -27.66 0.12
N GLU A 913 -24.97 -27.14 -0.78
CA GLU A 913 -24.50 -27.85 -1.97
C GLU A 913 -23.67 -29.09 -1.59
N ALA A 914 -22.66 -28.93 -0.73
CA ALA A 914 -21.85 -30.05 -0.25
C ALA A 914 -22.70 -31.13 0.44
N HIS A 915 -23.68 -30.73 1.27
CA HIS A 915 -24.60 -31.63 1.93
C HIS A 915 -25.47 -32.42 0.94
N ARG A 916 -26.05 -31.75 -0.07
CA ARG A 916 -26.84 -32.38 -1.14
C ARG A 916 -26.01 -33.37 -1.96
N ASN A 917 -24.76 -33.02 -2.27
CA ASN A 917 -23.83 -33.84 -3.03
C ASN A 917 -23.18 -34.96 -2.18
N ARG A 918 -23.39 -34.95 -0.86
CA ARG A 918 -22.70 -35.82 0.14
C ARG A 918 -21.17 -35.66 0.12
N GLU A 919 -20.70 -34.46 -0.20
CA GLU A 919 -19.29 -34.08 -0.19
C GLU A 919 -18.76 -33.90 1.24
N THR A 920 -17.52 -34.34 1.48
CA THR A 920 -16.77 -33.93 2.68
C THR A 920 -16.28 -32.51 2.49
N PHE A 921 -16.95 -31.55 3.13
CA PHE A 921 -16.63 -30.13 3.07
C PHE A 921 -16.59 -29.53 4.47
N ARG A 922 -15.58 -28.73 4.79
CA ARG A 922 -15.40 -28.11 6.12
C ARG A 922 -15.31 -26.59 6.06
N VAL A 923 -15.80 -25.91 7.08
CA VAL A 923 -15.65 -24.48 7.31
C VAL A 923 -15.12 -24.28 8.72
N TYR A 924 -13.92 -23.71 8.80
CA TYR A 924 -13.30 -23.30 10.04
C TYR A 924 -13.48 -21.79 10.20
N MET A 925 -13.92 -21.35 11.37
CA MET A 925 -14.12 -19.94 11.68
C MET A 925 -13.50 -19.60 13.04
N VAL A 926 -12.45 -18.78 13.03
CA VAL A 926 -11.78 -18.29 14.24
C VAL A 926 -12.10 -16.80 14.41
N LEU A 927 -12.80 -16.46 15.48
CA LEU A 927 -13.22 -15.10 15.83
C LEU A 927 -12.65 -14.72 17.20
N PRO A 928 -12.48 -13.43 17.55
CA PRO A 928 -12.08 -13.05 18.90
C PRO A 928 -13.23 -13.29 19.90
N LEU A 929 -12.94 -13.89 21.07
CA LEU A 929 -13.94 -14.15 22.12
C LEU A 929 -14.78 -12.92 22.50
N LEU A 930 -14.19 -11.71 22.51
CA LEU A 930 -14.89 -10.46 22.74
C LEU A 930 -14.36 -9.37 21.79
N PRO A 931 -15.20 -8.41 21.36
CA PRO A 931 -14.74 -7.20 20.66
C PRO A 931 -13.82 -6.36 21.56
N ALA A 932 -12.67 -5.90 21.04
CA ALA A 932 -11.71 -5.09 21.78
C ALA A 932 -12.13 -3.61 21.85
N PHE A 933 -12.95 -3.26 22.83
CA PHE A 933 -13.30 -1.88 23.21
C PHE A 933 -13.19 -1.74 24.74
N GLU A 934 -12.77 -0.58 25.26
CA GLU A 934 -12.72 -0.35 26.71
C GLU A 934 -14.11 -0.57 27.35
N GLY A 935 -14.14 -1.37 28.41
CA GLY A 935 -15.28 -1.47 29.31
C GLY A 935 -15.51 -2.88 29.83
N GLN A 936 -16.58 -3.02 30.61
CA GLN A 936 -16.97 -4.32 31.16
C GLN A 936 -18.33 -4.73 30.60
N ILE A 937 -18.38 -5.85 29.87
CA ILE A 937 -19.62 -6.39 29.29
C ILE A 937 -20.71 -6.54 30.38
N GLY A 938 -21.94 -6.10 30.11
CA GLY A 938 -23.02 -6.06 31.11
C GLY A 938 -22.96 -4.89 32.11
N THR A 939 -22.13 -3.88 31.85
CA THR A 939 -22.12 -2.59 32.58
C THR A 939 -22.31 -1.44 31.58
N PRO A 940 -22.58 -0.19 32.04
CA PRO A 940 -22.74 0.97 31.16
C PRO A 940 -21.50 1.34 30.32
N SER A 941 -20.29 0.85 30.63
CA SER A 941 -19.12 1.07 29.77
C SER A 941 -19.09 0.08 28.60
N GLY A 942 -19.45 -1.18 28.82
CA GLY A 942 -19.36 -2.25 27.81
C GLY A 942 -20.50 -2.28 26.79
N VAL A 943 -21.19 -1.17 26.52
CA VAL A 943 -22.37 -1.14 25.63
C VAL A 943 -21.98 -1.28 24.16
N ALA A 944 -20.84 -0.70 23.75
CA ALA A 944 -20.26 -0.91 22.42
C ALA A 944 -20.02 -2.40 22.11
N MET A 945 -19.44 -3.15 23.06
CA MET A 945 -19.25 -4.60 22.93
C MET A 945 -20.58 -5.36 22.83
N GLN A 946 -21.61 -4.96 23.60
CA GLN A 946 -22.94 -5.59 23.53
C GLN A 946 -23.53 -5.43 22.13
N TYR A 947 -23.44 -4.24 21.53
CA TYR A 947 -24.05 -3.99 20.22
C TYR A 947 -23.32 -4.72 19.07
N ILE A 948 -21.98 -4.82 19.12
CA ILE A 948 -21.22 -5.66 18.18
C ILE A 948 -21.58 -7.14 18.37
N LEU A 949 -21.65 -7.64 19.61
CA LEU A 949 -22.05 -9.02 19.90
C LEU A 949 -23.49 -9.33 19.43
N HIS A 950 -24.43 -8.37 19.50
CA HIS A 950 -25.77 -8.53 18.93
C HIS A 950 -25.69 -8.95 17.46
N TYR A 951 -24.99 -8.17 16.63
CA TYR A 951 -24.88 -8.43 15.19
C TYR A 951 -24.02 -9.65 14.86
N THR A 952 -22.95 -9.90 15.62
CA THR A 952 -22.16 -11.14 15.49
C THR A 952 -23.02 -12.38 15.74
N TYR A 953 -23.78 -12.39 16.85
CA TYR A 953 -24.67 -13.50 17.16
C TYR A 953 -25.87 -13.62 16.20
N GLN A 954 -26.44 -12.51 15.73
CA GLN A 954 -27.50 -12.50 14.71
C GLN A 954 -27.03 -13.11 13.38
N SER A 955 -25.77 -12.88 13.01
CA SER A 955 -25.16 -13.46 11.80
C SER A 955 -24.91 -14.97 11.95
N ILE A 956 -24.53 -15.41 13.15
CA ILE A 956 -24.12 -16.79 13.44
C ILE A 956 -25.32 -17.71 13.77
N ILE A 957 -26.14 -17.39 14.76
CA ILE A 957 -27.14 -18.32 15.33
C ILE A 957 -28.45 -17.70 15.86
N ARG A 958 -28.49 -16.40 16.21
CA ARG A 958 -29.69 -15.78 16.81
C ARG A 958 -30.73 -15.44 15.74
N GLY A 959 -31.67 -16.38 15.56
CA GLY A 959 -32.84 -16.25 14.68
C GLY A 959 -32.77 -17.15 13.45
N PRO A 960 -33.91 -17.42 12.78
CA PRO A 960 -33.98 -18.35 11.65
C PRO A 960 -33.14 -17.89 10.45
N ASN A 961 -32.99 -16.58 10.25
CA ASN A 961 -32.21 -15.98 9.16
C ASN A 961 -30.70 -15.84 9.46
N SER A 962 -30.19 -16.57 10.46
CA SER A 962 -28.75 -16.66 10.77
C SER A 962 -28.10 -17.83 10.04
N LEU A 963 -26.77 -17.90 9.97
CA LEU A 963 -26.06 -18.99 9.28
C LEU A 963 -26.45 -20.38 9.82
N ILE A 964 -26.38 -20.58 11.14
CA ILE A 964 -26.75 -21.85 11.78
C ILE A 964 -28.28 -22.03 11.77
N GLY A 965 -29.06 -20.96 11.93
CA GLY A 965 -30.53 -21.02 11.82
C GLY A 965 -30.99 -21.58 10.48
N MET A 966 -30.44 -21.06 9.37
CA MET A 966 -30.72 -21.52 8.01
C MET A 966 -30.30 -22.99 7.80
N LEU A 967 -29.13 -23.41 8.33
CA LEU A 967 -28.69 -24.81 8.27
C LEU A 967 -29.61 -25.75 9.04
N ILE A 968 -30.07 -25.35 10.24
CA ILE A 968 -31.04 -26.13 11.04
C ILE A 968 -32.40 -26.20 10.33
N SER A 969 -32.90 -25.09 9.77
CA SER A 969 -34.14 -25.08 8.97
C SER A 969 -34.04 -25.91 7.68
N ALA A 970 -32.83 -26.13 7.15
CA ALA A 970 -32.55 -27.05 6.05
C ALA A 970 -32.35 -28.52 6.49
N ASN A 971 -32.54 -28.83 7.79
CA ASN A 971 -32.30 -30.13 8.41
C ASN A 971 -30.85 -30.65 8.28
N ILE A 972 -29.88 -29.74 8.22
CA ILE A 972 -28.45 -30.06 8.12
C ILE A 972 -27.83 -30.12 9.51
N ASN A 973 -27.12 -31.21 9.81
CA ASN A 973 -26.24 -31.25 10.98
C ASN A 973 -25.01 -30.34 10.75
N TRP A 974 -25.16 -29.05 11.04
CA TRP A 974 -24.14 -28.03 10.81
C TRP A 974 -22.79 -28.34 11.47
N THR A 975 -22.76 -29.08 12.59
CA THR A 975 -21.52 -29.43 13.31
C THR A 975 -20.56 -30.31 12.49
N GLN A 976 -21.05 -31.01 11.46
CA GLN A 976 -20.23 -31.78 10.52
C GLN A 976 -19.53 -30.89 9.47
N TYR A 977 -20.04 -29.68 9.24
CA TYR A 977 -19.60 -28.77 8.18
C TYR A 977 -18.94 -27.50 8.72
N LEU A 978 -19.29 -27.03 9.92
CA LEU A 978 -18.90 -25.73 10.46
C LEU A 978 -18.38 -25.86 11.90
N SER A 979 -17.18 -25.33 12.15
CA SER A 979 -16.59 -25.20 13.48
C SER A 979 -16.30 -23.74 13.79
N LEU A 980 -16.87 -23.23 14.90
CA LEU A 980 -16.60 -21.88 15.41
C LEU A 980 -15.72 -21.96 16.65
N CYS A 981 -14.57 -21.30 16.57
CA CYS A 981 -13.54 -21.29 17.60
C CYS A 981 -13.04 -19.87 17.88
N SER A 982 -12.23 -19.75 18.92
CA SER A 982 -11.43 -18.57 19.27
C SER A 982 -10.11 -19.04 19.88
N LEU A 983 -9.26 -18.09 20.27
CA LEU A 983 -7.98 -18.32 20.91
C LEU A 983 -7.95 -17.79 22.36
N ARG A 984 -7.38 -18.56 23.29
CA ARG A 984 -7.19 -18.20 24.71
C ARG A 984 -5.91 -18.82 25.25
N THR A 985 -5.19 -18.07 26.10
CA THR A 985 -3.96 -18.52 26.74
C THR A 985 -3.96 -18.26 28.26
N HIS A 986 -2.94 -18.73 28.97
CA HIS A 986 -2.73 -18.51 30.39
C HIS A 986 -1.24 -18.36 30.73
N ASP A 987 -0.95 -17.74 31.86
CA ASP A 987 0.40 -17.39 32.33
C ASP A 987 0.39 -17.26 33.87
N THR A 988 1.55 -16.98 34.47
CA THR A 988 1.69 -16.72 35.92
C THR A 988 2.17 -15.29 36.17
N LEU A 989 1.25 -14.43 36.65
CA LEU A 989 1.54 -13.04 37.00
C LEU A 989 1.70 -12.90 38.52
N GLN A 990 2.90 -12.49 38.99
CA GLN A 990 3.20 -12.32 40.42
C GLN A 990 2.84 -13.57 41.26
N GLY A 991 3.08 -14.76 40.72
CA GLY A 991 2.76 -16.05 41.36
C GLY A 991 1.28 -16.48 41.25
N GLN A 992 0.38 -15.62 40.75
CA GLN A 992 -1.03 -15.95 40.52
C GLN A 992 -1.26 -16.42 39.08
N LEU A 993 -2.10 -17.43 38.90
CA LEU A 993 -2.55 -17.87 37.58
C LEU A 993 -3.47 -16.82 36.95
N VAL A 994 -3.18 -16.43 35.71
CA VAL A 994 -4.01 -15.51 34.91
C VAL A 994 -4.31 -16.13 33.54
N SER A 995 -5.44 -15.75 32.94
CA SER A 995 -5.79 -16.09 31.56
C SER A 995 -6.42 -14.89 30.87
N GLU A 996 -6.09 -14.70 29.61
CA GLU A 996 -6.70 -13.70 28.74
C GLU A 996 -7.00 -14.32 27.37
N LEU A 997 -7.98 -13.77 26.65
CA LEU A 997 -8.22 -14.11 25.25
C LEU A 997 -7.05 -13.62 24.38
N ILE A 998 -6.70 -14.39 23.35
CA ILE A 998 -5.80 -13.89 22.30
C ILE A 998 -6.69 -13.16 21.30
N TYR A 999 -6.45 -11.87 21.06
CA TYR A 999 -7.32 -11.06 20.23
C TYR A 999 -7.03 -11.31 18.75
N VAL A 1000 -7.90 -12.09 18.12
CA VAL A 1000 -7.91 -12.33 16.67
C VAL A 1000 -8.29 -11.02 15.97
N HIS A 1001 -7.28 -10.31 15.51
CA HIS A 1001 -7.41 -9.13 14.66
C HIS A 1001 -7.24 -9.45 13.17
N SER A 1002 -6.79 -10.67 12.83
CA SER A 1002 -6.70 -11.18 11.45
C SER A 1002 -7.87 -10.77 10.56
N LYS A 1003 -7.61 -10.62 9.26
CA LYS A 1003 -8.61 -10.58 8.19
C LYS A 1003 -8.15 -11.52 7.07
N LEU A 1004 -8.53 -12.79 7.17
CA LEU A 1004 -7.98 -13.89 6.38
C LEU A 1004 -9.08 -14.87 5.94
N ILE A 1005 -9.05 -15.24 4.67
CA ILE A 1005 -9.70 -16.43 4.13
C ILE A 1005 -8.66 -17.29 3.41
N ILE A 1006 -8.62 -18.58 3.71
CA ILE A 1006 -7.90 -19.61 2.93
C ILE A 1006 -8.92 -20.58 2.34
N VAL A 1007 -8.75 -20.96 1.08
CA VAL A 1007 -9.57 -21.95 0.38
C VAL A 1007 -8.70 -23.06 -0.21
N ASP A 1008 -9.07 -24.31 0.06
CA ASP A 1008 -8.55 -25.55 -0.55
C ASP A 1008 -7.01 -25.68 -0.61
N ASP A 1009 -6.26 -25.09 0.33
CA ASP A 1009 -4.80 -24.95 0.30
C ASP A 1009 -4.27 -24.39 -1.05
N ARG A 1010 -5.00 -23.51 -1.74
CA ARG A 1010 -4.59 -22.95 -3.06
C ARG A 1010 -4.84 -21.45 -3.25
N LEU A 1011 -5.69 -20.86 -2.43
CA LEU A 1011 -6.12 -19.48 -2.56
C LEU A 1011 -6.14 -18.84 -1.16
N VAL A 1012 -5.55 -17.66 -1.05
CA VAL A 1012 -5.58 -16.82 0.16
C VAL A 1012 -6.14 -15.45 -0.21
N ILE A 1013 -7.06 -14.92 0.58
CA ILE A 1013 -7.40 -13.49 0.59
C ILE A 1013 -7.08 -12.95 1.98
N ALA A 1014 -6.24 -11.92 2.07
CA ALA A 1014 -6.00 -11.22 3.33
C ALA A 1014 -5.63 -9.75 3.12
N GLY A 1015 -5.91 -8.94 4.13
CA GLY A 1015 -5.73 -7.49 4.09
C GLY A 1015 -6.30 -6.81 5.32
N SER A 1016 -7.01 -5.71 5.12
CA SER A 1016 -7.59 -4.91 6.20
C SER A 1016 -9.10 -5.10 6.38
N ALA A 1017 -9.80 -5.68 5.41
CA ALA A 1017 -11.26 -5.75 5.39
C ALA A 1017 -11.86 -6.80 6.35
N ASN A 1018 -12.68 -6.34 7.28
CA ASN A 1018 -13.44 -7.22 8.15
C ASN A 1018 -14.66 -7.84 7.42
N ILE A 1019 -15.21 -8.93 7.94
CA ILE A 1019 -16.54 -9.41 7.52
C ILE A 1019 -17.60 -8.55 8.23
N ASN A 1020 -17.83 -7.35 7.68
CA ASN A 1020 -18.87 -6.40 8.06
C ASN A 1020 -19.16 -5.44 6.87
N ASP A 1021 -20.30 -4.74 6.89
CA ASP A 1021 -20.67 -3.78 5.86
C ASP A 1021 -19.71 -2.57 5.82
N ARG A 1022 -19.22 -2.12 6.98
CA ARG A 1022 -18.21 -1.06 7.13
C ARG A 1022 -17.00 -1.28 6.21
N SER A 1023 -16.48 -2.50 6.15
CA SER A 1023 -15.33 -2.87 5.31
C SER A 1023 -15.76 -3.30 3.89
N LEU A 1024 -16.91 -3.94 3.70
CA LEU A 1024 -17.25 -4.65 2.45
C LEU A 1024 -18.11 -3.88 1.43
N LEU A 1025 -18.81 -2.80 1.82
CA LEU A 1025 -19.70 -2.08 0.89
C LEU A 1025 -19.00 -1.08 -0.05
N GLY A 1026 -17.72 -0.78 0.17
CA GLY A 1026 -16.93 0.15 -0.67
C GLY A 1026 -17.21 1.64 -0.45
N ASN A 1027 -18.44 2.00 -0.07
CA ASN A 1027 -18.86 3.39 0.22
C ASN A 1027 -18.70 3.80 1.69
N ARG A 1028 -18.38 2.87 2.58
CA ARG A 1028 -18.07 3.08 4.00
C ARG A 1028 -16.56 3.24 4.20
N ASP A 1029 -15.88 2.43 5.00
CA ASP A 1029 -14.45 2.57 5.26
C ASP A 1029 -13.62 2.20 4.02
N SER A 1030 -12.39 2.74 3.89
CA SER A 1030 -11.46 2.28 2.84
C SER A 1030 -10.56 1.17 3.35
N GLU A 1031 -10.46 0.13 2.53
CA GLU A 1031 -9.77 -1.13 2.82
C GLU A 1031 -8.92 -1.55 1.61
N VAL A 1032 -7.86 -2.32 1.84
CA VAL A 1032 -7.05 -2.95 0.78
C VAL A 1032 -6.69 -4.37 1.20
N ASP A 1033 -7.00 -5.33 0.31
CA ASP A 1033 -6.67 -6.74 0.45
C ASP A 1033 -5.88 -7.23 -0.77
N LEU A 1034 -5.17 -8.33 -0.62
CA LEU A 1034 -4.58 -9.07 -1.74
C LEU A 1034 -5.28 -10.44 -1.84
N ILE A 1035 -5.71 -10.80 -3.04
CA ILE A 1035 -5.96 -12.20 -3.38
C ILE A 1035 -4.70 -12.81 -3.99
N ILE A 1036 -4.30 -13.94 -3.44
CA ILE A 1036 -3.13 -14.74 -3.82
C ILE A 1036 -3.63 -16.12 -4.26
N GLU A 1037 -3.24 -16.54 -5.46
CA GLU A 1037 -3.46 -17.89 -5.96
C GLU A 1037 -2.11 -18.53 -6.25
N ASP A 1038 -1.92 -19.76 -5.77
CA ASP A 1038 -0.67 -20.50 -5.91
C ASP A 1038 -0.31 -20.81 -7.38
N GLN A 1039 0.98 -20.74 -7.69
CA GLN A 1039 1.54 -21.24 -8.95
C GLN A 1039 2.57 -22.37 -8.74
N GLU A 1040 2.94 -22.64 -7.48
CA GLU A 1040 3.87 -23.68 -7.07
C GLU A 1040 3.14 -24.61 -6.09
N PHE A 1041 3.31 -25.93 -6.28
CA PHE A 1041 2.52 -26.94 -5.59
C PHE A 1041 3.39 -28.13 -5.16
N THR A 1042 3.05 -28.71 -4.01
CA THR A 1042 3.64 -29.96 -3.50
C THR A 1042 2.58 -31.02 -3.26
N LYS A 1043 3.01 -32.26 -3.03
CA LYS A 1043 2.13 -33.34 -2.60
C LYS A 1043 1.61 -33.08 -1.18
N GLY A 1044 0.30 -33.13 -1.01
CA GLY A 1044 -0.41 -33.09 0.27
C GLY A 1044 -1.57 -34.08 0.27
N ILE A 1045 -2.42 -34.02 1.29
CA ILE A 1045 -3.55 -34.96 1.48
C ILE A 1045 -4.84 -34.15 1.70
N MET A 1046 -5.95 -34.64 1.14
CA MET A 1046 -7.27 -34.02 1.25
C MET A 1046 -8.35 -35.12 1.32
N ASN A 1047 -8.91 -35.35 2.51
CA ASN A 1047 -9.77 -36.51 2.84
C ASN A 1047 -9.16 -37.87 2.48
N GLY A 1048 -7.92 -38.12 2.92
CA GLY A 1048 -7.17 -39.36 2.67
C GLY A 1048 -6.69 -39.58 1.23
N LYS A 1049 -6.93 -38.61 0.33
CA LYS A 1049 -6.52 -38.68 -1.08
C LYS A 1049 -5.34 -37.76 -1.35
N GLU A 1050 -4.45 -38.16 -2.26
CA GLU A 1050 -3.37 -37.28 -2.74
C GLU A 1050 -3.96 -36.01 -3.37
N PHE A 1051 -3.40 -34.86 -2.99
CA PHE A 1051 -3.85 -33.54 -3.44
C PHE A 1051 -2.65 -32.63 -3.69
N MET A 1052 -2.63 -31.95 -4.84
CA MET A 1052 -1.62 -30.92 -5.10
C MET A 1052 -1.93 -29.67 -4.28
N ARG A 1053 -1.23 -29.54 -3.15
CA ARG A 1053 -1.31 -28.45 -2.17
C ARG A 1053 -0.50 -27.26 -2.68
N GLY A 1054 -1.04 -26.05 -2.62
CA GLY A 1054 -0.30 -24.82 -2.93
C GLY A 1054 0.76 -24.51 -1.88
N GLU A 1055 1.90 -24.01 -2.32
CA GLU A 1055 3.03 -23.74 -1.43
C GLU A 1055 2.83 -22.51 -0.54
N PHE A 1056 2.14 -21.47 -1.02
CA PHE A 1056 1.81 -20.28 -0.23
C PHE A 1056 0.64 -20.55 0.72
N ALA A 1057 -0.50 -21.01 0.18
CA ALA A 1057 -1.72 -21.22 0.95
C ALA A 1057 -1.59 -22.38 1.96
N GLY A 1058 -0.99 -23.50 1.52
CA GLY A 1058 -0.79 -24.67 2.36
C GLY A 1058 0.21 -24.46 3.50
N SER A 1059 1.29 -23.71 3.26
CA SER A 1059 2.27 -23.41 4.33
C SER A 1059 1.68 -22.50 5.40
N LEU A 1060 0.92 -21.46 5.01
CA LEU A 1060 0.20 -20.57 5.94
C LEU A 1060 -0.81 -21.36 6.80
N ARG A 1061 -1.62 -22.20 6.15
CA ARG A 1061 -2.64 -23.02 6.83
C ARG A 1061 -2.00 -24.02 7.81
N ILE A 1062 -0.90 -24.67 7.43
CA ILE A 1062 -0.15 -25.58 8.32
C ILE A 1062 0.46 -24.82 9.50
N TYR A 1063 1.02 -23.62 9.29
CA TYR A 1063 1.56 -22.79 10.38
C TYR A 1063 0.47 -22.44 11.40
N LEU A 1064 -0.68 -21.91 10.95
CA LEU A 1064 -1.78 -21.53 11.83
C LEU A 1064 -2.37 -22.73 12.59
N PHE A 1065 -2.52 -23.88 11.93
CA PHE A 1065 -2.95 -25.11 12.62
C PHE A 1065 -1.91 -25.56 13.67
N SER A 1066 -0.62 -25.41 13.37
CA SER A 1066 0.48 -25.76 14.29
C SER A 1066 0.55 -24.85 15.52
N GLU A 1067 0.25 -23.57 15.35
CA GLU A 1067 0.18 -22.56 16.41
C GLU A 1067 -1.02 -22.80 17.33
N HIS A 1068 -2.21 -22.90 16.74
CA HIS A 1068 -3.48 -23.02 17.45
C HIS A 1068 -3.63 -24.34 18.20
N LEU A 1069 -3.02 -25.42 17.69
CA LEU A 1069 -3.01 -26.74 18.31
C LEU A 1069 -1.76 -27.03 19.17
N GLY A 1070 -0.78 -26.11 19.23
CA GLY A 1070 0.38 -26.24 20.10
C GLY A 1070 1.43 -27.26 19.65
N ILE A 1071 1.65 -27.37 18.34
CA ILE A 1071 2.72 -28.20 17.76
C ILE A 1071 4.09 -27.55 18.02
N PHE A 1072 4.18 -26.21 17.96
CA PHE A 1072 5.40 -25.46 18.32
C PHE A 1072 5.79 -25.63 19.80
N ASP A 1073 4.85 -26.04 20.64
CA ASP A 1073 5.06 -26.33 22.07
C ASP A 1073 5.41 -27.82 22.31
N GLY A 1074 5.67 -28.59 21.24
CA GLY A 1074 6.24 -29.94 21.27
C GLY A 1074 5.26 -31.09 21.00
N SER A 1075 4.01 -30.82 20.63
CA SER A 1075 3.01 -31.88 20.40
C SER A 1075 3.10 -32.52 19.00
N LYS A 1076 2.80 -33.83 18.92
CA LYS A 1076 2.85 -34.63 17.69
C LYS A 1076 1.46 -34.80 17.06
N ILE A 1077 0.82 -33.68 16.73
CA ILE A 1077 -0.42 -33.70 15.94
C ILE A 1077 -0.06 -33.72 14.46
N ASP A 1078 -0.69 -34.60 13.67
CA ASP A 1078 -0.69 -34.41 12.23
C ASP A 1078 -1.74 -33.37 11.83
N VAL A 1079 -1.33 -32.45 10.97
CA VAL A 1079 -2.15 -31.41 10.36
C VAL A 1079 -2.17 -31.53 8.84
N SER A 1080 -1.62 -32.59 8.25
CA SER A 1080 -1.46 -32.73 6.79
C SER A 1080 -2.77 -32.54 6.02
N ASP A 1081 -3.79 -33.33 6.37
CA ASP A 1081 -5.15 -33.33 5.83
C ASP A 1081 -6.08 -32.40 6.63
N PRO A 1082 -6.57 -31.30 6.04
CA PRO A 1082 -7.42 -30.35 6.74
C PRO A 1082 -8.92 -30.72 6.74
N ILE A 1083 -9.35 -31.86 6.20
CA ILE A 1083 -10.79 -32.18 6.10
C ILE A 1083 -11.21 -33.60 6.54
N CYS A 1084 -10.28 -34.52 6.75
CA CYS A 1084 -10.63 -35.84 7.31
C CYS A 1084 -11.38 -35.71 8.64
N GLU A 1085 -12.29 -36.65 8.91
CA GLU A 1085 -13.16 -36.60 10.10
C GLU A 1085 -12.36 -36.70 11.41
N ASP A 1086 -11.29 -37.50 11.38
CA ASP A 1086 -10.32 -37.66 12.46
C ASP A 1086 -9.73 -36.33 12.92
N PHE A 1087 -9.26 -35.50 11.97
CA PHE A 1087 -8.74 -34.18 12.27
C PHE A 1087 -9.85 -33.21 12.69
N PHE A 1088 -10.92 -33.09 11.89
CA PHE A 1088 -11.96 -32.09 12.12
C PHE A 1088 -12.69 -32.30 13.47
N VAL A 1089 -13.06 -33.53 13.79
CA VAL A 1089 -13.87 -33.85 14.98
C VAL A 1089 -12.99 -34.16 16.19
N ARG A 1090 -12.00 -35.07 16.06
CA ARG A 1090 -11.27 -35.57 17.24
C ARG A 1090 -10.09 -34.70 17.64
N VAL A 1091 -9.40 -34.08 16.67
CA VAL A 1091 -8.33 -33.11 16.94
C VAL A 1091 -8.92 -31.71 17.16
N TRP A 1092 -9.43 -31.06 16.11
CA TRP A 1092 -9.81 -29.65 16.14
C TRP A 1092 -10.97 -29.36 17.12
N GLN A 1093 -12.17 -29.91 16.87
CA GLN A 1093 -13.32 -29.71 17.77
C GLN A 1093 -13.07 -30.32 19.17
N GLY A 1094 -12.47 -31.53 19.22
CA GLY A 1094 -12.19 -32.25 20.47
C GLY A 1094 -11.21 -31.52 21.40
N MET A 1095 -10.16 -30.89 20.87
CA MET A 1095 -9.24 -30.06 21.66
C MET A 1095 -9.87 -28.73 22.04
N ALA A 1096 -10.54 -28.04 21.11
CA ALA A 1096 -11.22 -26.78 21.40
C ALA A 1096 -12.22 -26.92 22.56
N SER A 1097 -13.03 -27.98 22.54
CA SER A 1097 -14.00 -28.31 23.60
C SER A 1097 -13.31 -28.62 24.95
N ARG A 1098 -12.25 -29.44 24.94
CA ARG A 1098 -11.45 -29.76 26.13
C ARG A 1098 -10.83 -28.51 26.75
N ASN A 1099 -10.23 -27.66 25.92
CA ASN A 1099 -9.58 -26.42 26.35
C ASN A 1099 -10.61 -25.44 26.93
N THR A 1100 -11.76 -25.21 26.26
CA THR A 1100 -12.86 -24.39 26.79
C THR A 1100 -13.26 -24.84 28.19
N LYS A 1101 -13.53 -26.14 28.38
CA LYS A 1101 -13.93 -26.67 29.68
C LYS A 1101 -12.87 -26.43 30.76
N ILE A 1102 -11.60 -26.67 30.47
CA ILE A 1102 -10.52 -26.41 31.44
C ILE A 1102 -10.42 -24.92 31.77
N TYR A 1103 -10.52 -24.02 30.79
CA TYR A 1103 -10.49 -22.58 31.04
C TYR A 1103 -11.69 -22.10 31.86
N GLU A 1104 -12.90 -22.60 31.59
CA GLU A 1104 -14.10 -22.32 32.39
C GLU A 1104 -13.94 -22.84 33.83
N ASP A 1105 -13.63 -24.12 34.02
CA ASP A 1105 -13.47 -24.78 35.33
C ASP A 1105 -12.34 -24.13 36.17
N VAL A 1106 -11.24 -23.68 35.54
CA VAL A 1106 -10.09 -23.11 36.24
C VAL A 1106 -10.28 -21.63 36.58
N PHE A 1107 -10.75 -20.82 35.63
CA PHE A 1107 -10.72 -19.36 35.77
C PHE A 1107 -12.08 -18.71 36.03
N ASN A 1108 -13.21 -19.40 35.84
CA ASN A 1108 -14.52 -18.76 35.64
C ASN A 1108 -14.45 -17.69 34.54
N CYS A 1109 -13.75 -17.97 33.43
CA CYS A 1109 -13.59 -17.00 32.34
C CYS A 1109 -14.90 -16.74 31.60
N ILE A 1110 -15.01 -15.55 31.02
CA ILE A 1110 -16.11 -15.14 30.14
C ILE A 1110 -15.55 -14.75 28.75
N PRO A 1111 -16.35 -14.82 27.68
CA PRO A 1111 -17.70 -15.37 27.60
C PRO A 1111 -17.70 -16.91 27.68
N CYS A 1112 -18.85 -17.46 28.06
CA CYS A 1112 -19.06 -18.88 28.31
C CYS A 1112 -20.55 -19.23 28.16
N ASP A 1113 -20.87 -20.44 27.71
CA ASP A 1113 -22.26 -20.85 27.45
C ASP A 1113 -23.06 -21.15 28.73
N GLN A 1114 -22.37 -21.20 29.88
CA GLN A 1114 -22.99 -21.26 31.22
C GLN A 1114 -23.70 -19.96 31.64
N VAL A 1115 -23.53 -18.86 30.90
CA VAL A 1115 -24.02 -17.52 31.27
C VAL A 1115 -24.92 -16.97 30.16
N THR A 1116 -26.22 -17.18 30.31
CA THR A 1116 -27.25 -16.84 29.31
C THR A 1116 -27.97 -15.51 29.58
N THR A 1117 -27.78 -14.89 30.76
CA THR A 1117 -28.30 -13.56 31.14
C THR A 1117 -27.27 -12.68 31.84
N PHE A 1118 -27.50 -11.36 31.87
CA PHE A 1118 -26.73 -10.39 32.65
C PHE A 1118 -26.84 -10.64 34.17
N ALA A 1119 -27.97 -11.17 34.64
CA ALA A 1119 -28.14 -11.57 36.04
C ALA A 1119 -27.25 -12.77 36.39
N GLU A 1120 -27.20 -13.79 35.52
CA GLU A 1120 -26.26 -14.91 35.61
C GLU A 1120 -24.80 -14.42 35.55
N LEU A 1121 -24.48 -13.49 34.64
CA LEU A 1121 -23.13 -12.92 34.48
C LEU A 1121 -22.62 -12.25 35.77
N ASN A 1122 -23.46 -11.46 36.43
CA ASN A 1122 -23.09 -10.80 37.68
C ASN A 1122 -22.92 -11.81 38.83
N ARG A 1123 -23.74 -12.87 38.87
CA ARG A 1123 -23.58 -13.98 39.83
C ARG A 1123 -22.38 -14.90 39.49
N PHE A 1124 -21.97 -14.97 38.23
CA PHE A 1124 -20.81 -15.75 37.78
C PHE A 1124 -19.51 -15.05 38.18
N ARG A 1125 -19.43 -13.73 37.98
CA ARG A 1125 -18.27 -12.88 38.35
C ARG A 1125 -17.96 -12.84 39.85
N SER A 1126 -18.97 -13.01 40.71
CA SER A 1126 -18.76 -13.04 42.17
C SER A 1126 -18.29 -14.41 42.69
N LYS A 1127 -18.27 -15.46 41.86
CA LYS A 1127 -17.65 -16.75 42.22
C LYS A 1127 -16.13 -16.61 42.25
N VAL A 1128 -15.50 -16.99 43.36
CA VAL A 1128 -14.05 -17.20 43.40
C VAL A 1128 -13.69 -18.36 42.46
N SER A 1129 -12.65 -18.19 41.65
CA SER A 1129 -12.22 -19.20 40.67
C SER A 1129 -11.28 -20.25 41.28
N LEU A 1130 -11.23 -21.44 40.69
CA LEU A 1130 -10.35 -22.52 41.14
C LEU A 1130 -8.88 -22.08 41.14
N ALA A 1131 -8.46 -21.28 40.16
CA ALA A 1131 -7.16 -20.63 40.06
C ALA A 1131 -6.77 -19.82 41.32
N LYS A 1132 -7.76 -19.29 42.06
CA LYS A 1132 -7.55 -18.54 43.32
C LYS A 1132 -7.75 -19.40 44.56
N MET A 1133 -8.71 -20.34 44.55
CA MET A 1133 -9.01 -21.20 45.71
C MET A 1133 -7.99 -22.33 45.90
N PHE A 1134 -7.55 -22.97 44.82
CA PHE A 1134 -6.68 -24.14 44.84
C PHE A 1134 -5.63 -24.08 43.71
N PRO A 1135 -4.63 -23.18 43.79
CA PRO A 1135 -3.72 -22.89 42.68
C PRO A 1135 -2.95 -24.10 42.13
N GLU A 1136 -2.53 -25.05 42.98
CA GLU A 1136 -1.82 -26.25 42.51
C GLU A 1136 -2.75 -27.21 41.74
N LYS A 1137 -4.00 -27.38 42.20
CA LYS A 1137 -5.01 -28.15 41.45
C LYS A 1137 -5.33 -27.49 40.11
N ALA A 1138 -5.38 -26.16 40.07
CA ALA A 1138 -5.54 -25.41 38.83
C ALA A 1138 -4.34 -25.63 37.87
N LYS A 1139 -3.09 -25.60 38.36
CA LYS A 1139 -1.90 -25.94 37.55
C LYS A 1139 -1.99 -27.36 36.97
N GLU A 1140 -2.36 -28.37 37.76
CA GLU A 1140 -2.52 -29.76 37.27
C GLU A 1140 -3.66 -29.92 36.24
N MET A 1141 -4.67 -29.06 36.27
CA MET A 1141 -5.69 -29.00 35.21
C MET A 1141 -5.16 -28.28 33.95
N LEU A 1142 -4.40 -27.19 34.11
CA LEU A 1142 -3.84 -26.41 32.99
C LEU A 1142 -2.78 -27.18 32.19
N LYS A 1143 -2.04 -28.11 32.81
CA LYS A 1143 -1.16 -29.07 32.08
C LYS A 1143 -1.89 -29.93 31.03
N LYS A 1144 -3.23 -29.96 31.05
CA LYS A 1144 -4.08 -30.72 30.10
C LYS A 1144 -4.64 -29.85 28.96
N VAL A 1145 -4.40 -28.54 29.01
CA VAL A 1145 -4.64 -27.62 27.89
C VAL A 1145 -3.55 -27.87 26.85
N GLN A 1146 -3.93 -27.95 25.58
CA GLN A 1146 -3.00 -28.16 24.48
C GLN A 1146 -3.32 -27.17 23.35
N GLY A 1147 -2.32 -26.36 22.99
CA GLY A 1147 -2.51 -25.24 22.09
C GLY A 1147 -3.31 -24.09 22.71
N ARG A 1148 -3.89 -23.27 21.85
CA ARG A 1148 -4.58 -21.99 22.17
C ARG A 1148 -6.06 -22.03 21.80
N LEU A 1149 -6.46 -22.98 20.95
CA LEU A 1149 -7.82 -23.10 20.40
C LEU A 1149 -8.86 -23.41 21.50
N VAL A 1150 -9.98 -22.68 21.47
CA VAL A 1150 -11.16 -22.88 22.32
C VAL A 1150 -12.44 -22.79 21.47
N MET A 1151 -13.54 -23.41 21.89
CA MET A 1151 -14.85 -23.22 21.25
C MET A 1151 -15.33 -21.78 21.41
N TYR A 1152 -15.98 -21.23 20.38
CA TYR A 1152 -16.67 -19.94 20.49
C TYR A 1152 -18.04 -20.14 21.17
N PRO A 1153 -18.36 -19.42 22.26
CA PRO A 1153 -19.60 -19.61 23.01
C PRO A 1153 -20.81 -19.03 22.25
N LEU A 1154 -21.79 -19.88 21.94
CA LEU A 1154 -22.96 -19.56 21.10
C LEU A 1154 -24.19 -19.12 21.92
N MET A 1155 -24.25 -19.50 23.21
CA MET A 1155 -25.36 -19.27 24.14
C MET A 1155 -25.09 -18.12 25.13
N PHE A 1156 -23.88 -17.58 25.15
CA PHE A 1156 -23.52 -16.45 26.02
C PHE A 1156 -24.47 -15.25 25.81
N LEU A 1157 -25.12 -14.82 26.90
CA LEU A 1157 -26.15 -13.77 26.92
C LEU A 1157 -27.30 -13.97 25.89
N ALA A 1158 -27.67 -15.22 25.59
CA ALA A 1158 -28.68 -15.54 24.57
C ALA A 1158 -30.13 -15.21 24.97
N LYS A 1159 -30.42 -15.01 26.25
CA LYS A 1159 -31.79 -14.69 26.75
C LYS A 1159 -32.01 -13.19 26.96
N ASP A 1160 -30.98 -12.36 26.86
CA ASP A 1160 -31.06 -10.90 27.01
C ASP A 1160 -30.92 -10.19 25.66
N GLU A 1161 -31.58 -9.05 25.52
CA GLU A 1161 -31.36 -8.13 24.40
C GLU A 1161 -30.03 -7.38 24.60
N LEU A 1162 -29.25 -7.33 23.52
CA LEU A 1162 -27.92 -6.74 23.43
C LEU A 1162 -27.89 -5.42 22.64
N LYS A 1163 -28.96 -5.04 21.93
CA LYS A 1163 -29.09 -3.68 21.35
C LYS A 1163 -29.10 -2.62 22.47
N PRO A 1164 -28.46 -1.45 22.25
CA PRO A 1164 -28.47 -0.36 23.23
C PRO A 1164 -29.90 0.16 23.45
N ARG A 1165 -30.18 0.62 24.67
CA ARG A 1165 -31.47 1.23 25.01
C ARG A 1165 -31.45 2.72 24.64
N ALA A 1166 -32.63 3.34 24.52
CA ALA A 1166 -32.77 4.77 24.17
C ALA A 1166 -32.10 5.75 25.16
N THR A 1167 -31.65 5.27 26.33
CA THR A 1167 -30.87 6.03 27.33
C THR A 1167 -29.35 5.89 27.18
N ASN A 1168 -28.86 5.00 26.32
CA ASN A 1168 -27.44 4.81 26.05
C ASN A 1168 -26.94 5.80 24.97
N LYS A 1169 -25.70 6.29 25.11
CA LYS A 1169 -25.08 7.18 24.10
C LYS A 1169 -24.91 6.49 22.75
N GLU A 1170 -24.74 5.17 22.76
CA GLU A 1170 -24.57 4.30 21.59
C GLU A 1170 -25.84 4.25 20.72
N PHE A 1171 -27.03 4.41 21.31
CA PHE A 1171 -28.30 4.45 20.58
C PHE A 1171 -28.48 5.75 19.77
N LEU A 1172 -27.73 6.80 20.12
CA LEU A 1172 -27.73 8.07 19.37
C LEU A 1172 -26.78 8.07 18.17
N LEU A 1173 -25.99 7.01 18.01
CA LEU A 1173 -25.08 6.82 16.87
C LEU A 1173 -25.80 5.99 15.78
N PRO A 1174 -25.58 6.27 14.48
CA PRO A 1174 -26.17 5.49 13.40
C PRO A 1174 -25.85 4.00 13.51
N MET A 1175 -26.83 3.15 13.23
CA MET A 1175 -26.70 1.68 13.26
C MET A 1175 -25.56 1.22 12.34
N GLU A 1176 -25.40 1.90 11.19
CA GLU A 1176 -24.38 1.67 10.18
C GLU A 1176 -22.94 1.91 10.68
N MET A 1177 -22.75 2.50 11.87
CA MET A 1177 -21.42 2.55 12.50
C MET A 1177 -20.96 1.19 13.03
N TRP A 1178 -21.90 0.30 13.37
CA TRP A 1178 -21.68 -0.95 14.10
C TRP A 1178 -21.76 -2.20 13.23
N VAL A 1179 -22.31 -2.10 12.02
CA VAL A 1179 -22.50 -3.21 11.06
C VAL A 1179 -21.59 -3.17 9.85
#